data_AF-A0A1B7ULV1-F1
#
_entry.id   AF-A0A1B7ULV1-F1
#
_cell.length_a   1.000
_cell.length_b   1.000
_cell.length_c   1.000
_cell.angle_alpha   90.00
_cell.angle_beta   90.00
_cell.angle_gamma   90.00
#
_symmetry.space_group_name_H-M   'P 1'
#
loop_
_entity.id
_entity.type
_entity.pdbx_description
1 polymer ?
#
loop_
_entity_poly.entity_id
_entity_poly.type
_entity_poly.pdbx_seq_one_letter_code
_entity_poly.pdbx_strand_id
1 'polypeptide(L)'
;MLKYINYQLLDDEEQQKQLERAVAPLISRNIRQNIDAFRQYIPSVLQMLEEHEVQQFSIFCTAQQQLNIVDFATGRVFYTADPMQEVANELSDYFQHASYFCLKNGADQQAWRDQPLPAKVDVMLVFGMGLGLHLLELISSSRIRFMVIYEPSADVFACSAQAADWREILDTAHAVGTHIFLQIGSEANALPAELQELLDFDPELNEIFVYRHQFHPMMDDVIAYVMKNHGNSEALLQSSHIFTPYKDYADYVAERAGNVLGNGYVRPVDNPQAKALYEKNIAAFEKFYPKVHKALIEHKTRAWQLVVDSAGQMNLYHQQRRALFHLDEKSETAQLVEYFVNHPYKDDVILNQRVSRKLMKYLHFSKVQEMQPLIEQILNTQSQLPQKVDSLIIFGVALGKHIELLSQAHQIQNLFICEPNLDFFAASLYVTDWADLFNRADEQQSRVYLNLGGDGSHYFYDLMAQFYQVGAYSIANTYMLSTYYNIGMQKAISELRSELKVVLALGEYYDHARFGIAHTYHSLVNHHRYLRHDNSQYSDLPIFDMPVFIIGNGPSLDNSFEYIKEYRDQVIVISCGTALRSLYKNDIRPDFHAEIEQNRATYDWITQIDDPVYLKAITLLSVNGIHPDTAALFKETLLCFKDGEASTYVFNNGLKKRGIKAASLSYAYPTVTNLVLNYTLKMGFKLFYLFGVDLGFIDINQHHSQHSSYYKADGSQAYNYLARHGGGVPATGNFRSMVYTKPEFDVSRKLLEQAISKAGRKVEVYNCSDGVKIAGTVSLYPENILLSQNDIDKNTSYTELLEQAYYPEVSHFADEILNQFKPEVFSETMSEWQSLLSEDVTNQEEAKALIAAQWNLLKQRAVRDTDATFCLFHGSANYMAGILTKLAANINEETPDFLNTFNQVLVHWRDYLQQGEELYLNHALECDAVDVNYLFTPPAA
;
A
#
# COMPACT_ATOMS: atom_id res chain seq x y z
N MET A 1 -5.35 19.95 -10.29
CA MET A 1 -5.19 18.50 -10.61
C MET A 1 -3.73 18.06 -10.50
N LEU A 2 -3.41 16.75 -10.58
CA LEU A 2 -2.04 16.24 -10.49
C LEU A 2 -1.13 16.82 -11.58
N LYS A 3 -0.21 17.70 -11.18
CA LYS A 3 0.97 18.03 -11.98
C LYS A 3 2.02 16.95 -11.68
N TYR A 4 2.15 15.92 -12.51
CA TYR A 4 3.26 14.96 -12.44
C TYR A 4 4.38 15.34 -13.40
N ILE A 5 5.60 14.99 -13.03
CA ILE A 5 6.80 15.19 -13.85
C ILE A 5 6.64 14.57 -15.23
N ASN A 6 6.06 13.36 -15.32
CA ASN A 6 5.89 12.66 -16.58
C ASN A 6 4.98 13.40 -17.59
N TYR A 7 4.12 14.33 -17.15
CA TYR A 7 3.32 15.17 -18.06
C TYR A 7 4.10 16.36 -18.63
N GLN A 8 5.29 16.63 -18.09
CA GLN A 8 6.10 17.80 -18.44
C GLN A 8 7.43 17.40 -19.08
N LEU A 9 7.69 16.11 -19.31
CA LEU A 9 8.85 15.60 -20.04
C LEU A 9 8.43 15.23 -21.47
N LEU A 10 9.42 15.14 -22.37
CA LEU A 10 9.22 14.51 -23.67
C LEU A 10 9.13 12.98 -23.51
N ASP A 11 8.30 12.34 -24.33
CA ASP A 11 8.21 10.87 -24.39
C ASP A 11 9.52 10.23 -24.88
N ASP A 12 10.33 10.95 -25.66
CA ASP A 12 11.65 10.53 -26.12
C ASP A 12 12.73 10.89 -25.09
N GLU A 13 13.19 9.88 -24.35
CA GLU A 13 14.22 10.04 -23.31
C GLU A 13 15.52 10.66 -23.80
N GLU A 14 15.95 10.40 -25.04
CA GLU A 14 17.20 10.93 -25.57
C GLU A 14 17.06 12.41 -25.94
N GLN A 15 15.89 12.83 -26.43
CA GLN A 15 15.58 14.24 -26.62
C GLN A 15 15.49 14.98 -25.27
N GLN A 16 14.85 14.38 -24.26
CA GLN A 16 14.75 14.95 -22.92
C GLN A 16 16.14 15.16 -22.28
N LYS A 17 17.04 14.18 -22.38
CA LYS A 17 18.43 14.31 -21.91
C LYS A 17 19.20 15.43 -22.62
N GLN A 18 18.88 15.74 -23.88
CA GLN A 18 19.50 16.87 -24.59
C GLN A 18 19.05 18.21 -24.03
N LEU A 19 17.76 18.36 -23.69
CA LEU A 19 17.23 19.56 -23.03
C LEU A 19 17.92 19.79 -21.68
N GLU A 20 18.03 18.75 -20.86
CA GLU A 20 18.70 18.82 -19.55
C GLU A 20 20.17 19.24 -19.67
N ARG A 21 20.90 18.67 -20.65
CA ARG A 21 22.28 19.07 -20.94
C ARG A 21 22.39 20.53 -21.38
N ALA A 22 21.39 21.06 -22.08
CA ALA A 22 21.38 22.45 -22.52
C ALA A 22 21.14 23.43 -21.35
N VAL A 23 20.44 23.02 -20.29
CA VAL A 23 20.14 23.85 -19.11
C VAL A 23 21.22 23.75 -18.02
N ALA A 24 21.99 22.66 -17.97
CA ALA A 24 23.07 22.47 -16.98
C ALA A 24 24.07 23.63 -16.83
N PRO A 25 24.51 24.33 -17.91
CA PRO A 25 25.38 25.49 -17.79
C PRO A 25 24.72 26.68 -17.07
N LEU A 26 23.41 26.87 -17.25
CA LEU A 26 22.64 27.92 -16.58
C LEU A 26 22.60 27.66 -15.07
N ILE A 27 22.25 26.44 -14.67
CA ILE A 27 22.23 26.02 -13.25
C ILE A 27 23.61 26.24 -12.61
N SER A 28 24.66 25.78 -13.27
CA SER A 28 26.04 25.91 -12.77
C SER A 28 26.48 27.36 -12.60
N ARG A 29 26.03 28.24 -13.51
CA ARG A 29 26.29 29.68 -13.45
C ARG A 29 25.54 30.32 -12.29
N ASN A 30 24.24 30.02 -12.15
CA ASN A 30 23.39 30.55 -11.09
C ASN A 30 23.93 30.16 -9.72
N ILE A 31 24.22 28.88 -9.47
CA ILE A 31 24.81 28.43 -8.19
C ILE A 31 26.04 29.27 -7.81
N ARG A 32 26.99 29.42 -8.74
CA ARG A 32 28.24 30.15 -8.47
C ARG A 32 27.98 31.61 -8.13
N GLN A 33 27.17 32.30 -8.94
CA GLN A 33 26.90 33.73 -8.76
C GLN A 33 26.04 33.99 -7.52
N ASN A 34 25.08 33.11 -7.24
CA ASN A 34 24.19 33.21 -6.09
C ASN A 34 24.94 32.97 -4.78
N ILE A 35 25.87 32.01 -4.73
CA ILE A 35 26.75 31.81 -3.57
C ILE A 35 27.56 33.09 -3.29
N ASP A 36 28.12 33.74 -4.31
CA ASP A 36 28.87 34.98 -4.14
C ASP A 36 27.97 36.13 -3.65
N ALA A 37 26.75 36.23 -4.18
CA ALA A 37 25.77 37.22 -3.77
C ALA A 37 25.30 37.01 -2.32
N PHE A 38 24.97 35.78 -1.92
CA PHE A 38 24.63 35.46 -0.53
C PHE A 38 25.79 35.75 0.41
N ARG A 39 27.03 35.44 0.03
CA ARG A 39 28.22 35.78 0.82
C ARG A 39 28.35 37.28 1.08
N GLN A 40 27.94 38.10 0.13
CA GLN A 40 28.00 39.56 0.26
C GLN A 40 26.83 40.13 1.06
N TYR A 41 25.60 39.71 0.79
CA TYR A 41 24.40 40.37 1.29
C TYR A 41 23.72 39.63 2.45
N ILE A 42 23.73 38.29 2.47
CA ILE A 42 23.04 37.47 3.49
C ILE A 42 23.94 36.27 3.88
N PRO A 43 25.08 36.46 4.57
CA PRO A 43 26.04 35.39 4.80
C PRO A 43 25.48 34.20 5.62
N SER A 44 24.43 34.44 6.42
CA SER A 44 23.83 33.44 7.30
C SER A 44 23.19 32.26 6.58
N VAL A 45 22.78 32.41 5.31
CA VAL A 45 22.13 31.32 4.56
C VAL A 45 23.12 30.41 3.83
N LEU A 46 24.41 30.77 3.78
CA LEU A 46 25.42 29.96 3.09
C LEU A 46 25.64 28.61 3.75
N GLN A 47 25.73 28.58 5.08
CA GLN A 47 25.91 27.33 5.82
C GLN A 47 24.76 26.36 5.51
N MET A 48 23.54 26.89 5.39
CA MET A 48 22.37 26.09 5.02
C MET A 48 22.51 25.48 3.62
N LEU A 49 23.04 26.20 2.62
CA LEU A 49 23.26 25.63 1.28
C LEU A 49 24.43 24.64 1.23
N GLU A 50 25.50 24.89 1.98
CA GLU A 50 26.71 24.05 1.98
C GLU A 50 26.51 22.72 2.70
N GLU A 51 25.72 22.71 3.78
CA GLU A 51 25.42 21.50 4.59
C GLU A 51 24.16 20.76 4.13
N HIS A 52 23.43 21.27 3.13
CA HIS A 52 22.16 20.69 2.72
C HIS A 52 22.33 19.40 1.90
N GLU A 53 21.69 18.34 2.38
CA GLU A 53 21.42 17.13 1.61
C GLU A 53 19.95 17.11 1.20
N VAL A 54 19.70 16.83 -0.09
CA VAL A 54 18.36 16.82 -0.67
C VAL A 54 17.49 15.74 -0.01
N GLN A 55 16.31 16.13 0.50
CA GLN A 55 15.43 15.25 1.27
C GLN A 55 14.11 14.90 0.57
N GLN A 56 13.53 15.81 -0.20
CA GLN A 56 12.21 15.68 -0.81
C GLN A 56 12.08 16.35 -2.19
N PHE A 57 12.60 17.57 -2.36
CA PHE A 57 12.42 18.34 -3.59
C PHE A 57 13.72 18.52 -4.38
N SER A 58 13.61 18.51 -5.70
CA SER A 58 14.74 18.75 -6.62
C SER A 58 14.29 19.48 -7.89
N ILE A 59 15.23 20.04 -8.64
CA ILE A 59 14.93 20.66 -9.94
C ILE A 59 14.93 19.65 -11.08
N PHE A 60 14.07 19.86 -12.07
CA PHE A 60 14.10 19.16 -13.36
C PHE A 60 13.83 20.13 -14.51
N CYS A 61 14.11 19.70 -15.74
CA CYS A 61 13.86 20.48 -16.96
C CYS A 61 12.58 20.00 -17.64
N THR A 62 11.64 20.91 -17.91
CA THR A 62 10.43 20.60 -18.69
C THR A 62 10.75 20.42 -20.17
N ALA A 63 9.81 19.85 -20.93
CA ALA A 63 9.83 19.74 -22.39
C ALA A 63 9.89 21.11 -23.10
N GLN A 64 9.53 22.18 -22.39
CA GLN A 64 9.61 23.57 -22.84
C GLN A 64 10.95 24.23 -22.45
N GLN A 65 11.92 23.42 -21.99
CA GLN A 65 13.24 23.86 -21.58
C GLN A 65 13.24 24.85 -20.39
N GLN A 66 12.23 24.74 -19.51
CA GLN A 66 12.13 25.53 -18.27
C GLN A 66 12.54 24.71 -17.06
N LEU A 67 13.04 25.35 -16.00
CA LEU A 67 13.33 24.70 -14.72
C LEU A 67 12.07 24.65 -13.85
N ASN A 68 11.77 23.50 -13.27
CA ASN A 68 10.64 23.29 -12.37
C ASN A 68 11.07 22.43 -11.16
N ILE A 69 10.28 22.40 -10.10
CA ILE A 69 10.54 21.63 -8.87
C ILE A 69 9.70 20.35 -8.90
N VAL A 70 10.34 19.21 -8.62
CA VAL A 70 9.69 17.91 -8.45
C VAL A 70 9.91 17.38 -7.03
N ASP A 71 8.84 16.86 -6.43
CA ASP A 71 8.88 15.95 -5.29
C ASP A 71 9.24 14.55 -5.82
N PHE A 72 10.45 14.06 -5.57
CA PHE A 72 10.88 12.79 -6.16
C PHE A 72 10.23 11.56 -5.51
N ALA A 73 9.66 11.69 -4.31
CA ALA A 73 8.95 10.60 -3.65
C ALA A 73 7.58 10.36 -4.30
N THR A 74 6.95 11.42 -4.81
CA THR A 74 5.59 11.38 -5.38
C THR A 74 5.56 11.60 -6.89
N GLY A 75 6.64 12.12 -7.49
CA GLY A 75 6.71 12.57 -8.88
C GLY A 75 5.93 13.86 -9.16
N ARG A 76 5.35 14.52 -8.14
CA ARG A 76 4.54 15.74 -8.31
C ARG A 76 5.42 16.96 -8.49
N VAL A 77 4.93 17.95 -9.24
CA VAL A 77 5.69 19.16 -9.54
C VAL A 77 4.98 20.42 -9.08
N PHE A 78 5.75 21.46 -8.78
CA PHE A 78 5.22 22.73 -8.27
C PHE A 78 4.48 23.50 -9.37
N TYR A 79 5.13 23.78 -10.48
CA TYR A 79 4.59 24.64 -11.52
C TYR A 79 4.01 23.83 -12.69
N THR A 80 3.22 24.47 -13.53
CA THR A 80 2.89 23.99 -14.89
C THR A 80 4.15 23.89 -15.75
N ALA A 81 4.02 23.44 -17.00
CA ALA A 81 5.16 23.28 -17.90
C ALA A 81 5.91 24.60 -18.19
N ASP A 82 5.26 25.75 -17.97
CA ASP A 82 5.82 27.11 -18.07
C ASP A 82 5.73 27.86 -16.72
N PRO A 83 6.71 27.66 -15.82
CA PRO A 83 6.75 28.33 -14.52
C PRO A 83 6.83 29.85 -14.62
N MET A 84 7.49 30.39 -15.64
CA MET A 84 7.64 31.83 -15.83
C MET A 84 6.30 32.49 -16.13
N GLN A 85 5.55 31.94 -17.08
CA GLN A 85 4.23 32.46 -17.43
C GLN A 85 3.22 32.29 -16.29
N GLU A 86 3.28 31.16 -15.56
CA GLU A 86 2.49 30.97 -14.35
C GLU A 86 2.79 32.10 -13.35
N VAL A 87 4.03 32.28 -12.93
CA VAL A 87 4.36 33.32 -11.93
C VAL A 87 4.04 34.75 -12.41
N ALA A 88 4.20 35.05 -13.70
CA ALA A 88 3.81 36.35 -14.25
C ALA A 88 2.29 36.61 -14.12
N ASN A 89 1.46 35.60 -14.35
CA ASN A 89 0.00 35.71 -14.16
C ASN A 89 -0.38 35.93 -12.69
N GLU A 90 0.32 35.25 -11.76
CA GLU A 90 0.14 35.43 -10.31
C GLU A 90 0.43 36.87 -9.89
N LEU A 91 1.56 37.41 -10.34
CA LEU A 91 1.98 38.78 -10.03
C LEU A 91 1.01 39.81 -10.60
N SER A 92 0.53 39.60 -11.83
CA SER A 92 -0.45 40.49 -12.47
C SER A 92 -1.74 40.61 -11.65
N ASP A 93 -2.24 39.49 -11.13
CA ASP A 93 -3.41 39.46 -10.23
C ASP A 93 -3.10 40.14 -8.89
N TYR A 94 -1.97 39.78 -8.27
CA TYR A 94 -1.55 40.35 -6.99
C TYR A 94 -1.36 41.86 -7.05
N PHE A 95 -0.82 42.42 -8.14
CA PHE A 95 -0.67 43.87 -8.28
C PHE A 95 -1.99 44.63 -8.29
N GLN A 96 -3.09 43.97 -8.69
CA GLN A 96 -4.43 44.54 -8.66
C GLN A 96 -5.15 44.26 -7.34
N HIS A 97 -4.84 43.13 -6.71
CA HIS A 97 -5.52 42.58 -5.54
C HIS A 97 -4.53 42.17 -4.43
N ALA A 98 -3.66 43.11 -4.03
CA ALA A 98 -2.64 42.87 -3.03
C ALA A 98 -3.31 42.76 -1.65
N SER A 99 -3.21 41.58 -1.04
CA SER A 99 -3.77 41.32 0.28
C SER A 99 -2.96 42.04 1.35
N TYR A 100 -3.63 42.63 2.34
CA TYR A 100 -2.96 43.41 3.38
C TYR A 100 -3.70 43.37 4.72
N PHE A 101 -2.99 43.70 5.79
CA PHE A 101 -3.59 44.00 7.08
C PHE A 101 -2.90 45.19 7.75
N CYS A 102 -3.60 45.81 8.70
CA CYS A 102 -3.07 46.90 9.50
C CYS A 102 -2.74 46.39 10.90
N LEU A 103 -1.64 46.85 11.48
CA LEU A 103 -1.28 46.56 12.87
C LEU A 103 -2.17 47.34 13.85
N LYS A 104 -2.52 48.58 13.51
CA LYS A 104 -3.23 49.55 14.36
C LYS A 104 -4.38 50.20 13.59
N ASN A 105 -5.52 50.37 14.26
CA ASN A 105 -6.73 50.98 13.69
C ASN A 105 -7.25 50.22 12.44
N GLY A 106 -8.48 50.50 12.01
CA GLY A 106 -9.04 49.90 10.80
C GLY A 106 -9.77 48.56 10.98
N ALA A 107 -9.92 48.07 12.22
CA ALA A 107 -10.73 46.88 12.50
C ALA A 107 -12.11 46.97 11.83
N ASP A 108 -12.44 45.96 11.04
CA ASP A 108 -13.74 45.82 10.40
C ASP A 108 -14.25 44.38 10.51
N GLN A 109 -15.37 44.09 9.84
CA GLN A 109 -15.98 42.76 9.88
C GLN A 109 -15.64 41.89 8.67
N GLN A 110 -14.76 42.32 7.76
CA GLN A 110 -14.42 41.50 6.59
C GLN A 110 -13.35 40.47 6.99
N ALA A 111 -13.55 39.23 6.55
CA ALA A 111 -12.60 38.14 6.78
C ALA A 111 -11.29 38.29 5.97
N TRP A 112 -11.31 39.10 4.92
CA TRP A 112 -10.17 39.33 4.02
C TRP A 112 -10.37 40.62 3.25
N ARG A 113 -9.25 41.20 2.82
CA ARG A 113 -9.18 42.49 2.13
C ARG A 113 -8.01 42.51 1.18
N ASP A 114 -8.19 43.24 0.10
CA ASP A 114 -7.18 43.50 -0.90
C ASP A 114 -7.32 44.93 -1.44
N GLN A 115 -6.25 45.41 -2.06
CA GLN A 115 -6.22 46.67 -2.79
C GLN A 115 -5.11 46.63 -3.86
N PRO A 116 -5.12 47.52 -4.88
CA PRO A 116 -4.00 47.63 -5.80
C PRO A 116 -2.69 47.89 -5.06
N LEU A 117 -1.61 47.20 -5.43
CA LEU A 117 -0.33 47.29 -4.75
C LEU A 117 0.20 48.73 -4.81
N PRO A 118 0.49 49.38 -3.66
CA PRO A 118 1.05 50.72 -3.65
C PRO A 118 2.47 50.76 -4.24
N ALA A 119 2.85 51.91 -4.80
CA ALA A 119 4.21 52.13 -5.31
C ALA A 119 5.30 52.10 -4.22
N LYS A 120 4.91 52.25 -2.95
CA LYS A 120 5.80 52.13 -1.78
C LYS A 120 5.12 51.26 -0.74
N VAL A 121 5.86 50.27 -0.24
CA VAL A 121 5.38 49.32 0.76
C VAL A 121 6.42 49.27 1.89
N ASP A 122 6.01 49.51 3.14
CA ASP A 122 6.95 49.43 4.25
C ASP A 122 7.30 47.97 4.59
N VAL A 123 6.31 47.08 4.67
CA VAL A 123 6.53 45.65 4.97
C VAL A 123 5.75 44.78 4.01
N MET A 124 6.45 43.80 3.41
CA MET A 124 5.84 42.70 2.67
C MET A 124 6.26 41.36 3.27
N LEU A 125 5.28 40.54 3.63
CA LEU A 125 5.47 39.15 4.05
C LEU A 125 5.23 38.26 2.84
N VAL A 126 6.22 37.45 2.49
CA VAL A 126 6.21 36.51 1.36
C VAL A 126 6.15 35.10 1.92
N PHE A 127 5.05 34.39 1.68
CA PHE A 127 4.85 33.02 2.12
C PHE A 127 5.13 32.04 0.97
N GLY A 128 6.32 31.47 1.00
CA GLY A 128 6.87 30.57 -0.01
C GLY A 128 7.84 31.21 -0.96
N MET A 129 8.94 30.51 -1.23
CA MET A 129 9.97 30.95 -2.16
C MET A 129 9.81 30.31 -3.54
N GLY A 130 9.46 29.01 -3.57
CA GLY A 130 9.39 28.27 -4.81
C GLY A 130 10.71 28.36 -5.61
N LEU A 131 10.65 28.67 -6.90
CA LEU A 131 11.87 28.94 -7.70
C LEU A 131 12.46 30.34 -7.49
N GLY A 132 11.76 31.25 -6.80
CA GLY A 132 12.18 32.65 -6.60
C GLY A 132 11.87 33.60 -7.77
N LEU A 133 11.11 33.14 -8.78
CA LEU A 133 10.82 33.90 -10.01
C LEU A 133 10.02 35.20 -9.77
N HIS A 134 9.30 35.27 -8.66
CA HIS A 134 8.44 36.42 -8.34
C HIS A 134 9.20 37.60 -7.71
N LEU A 135 10.36 37.34 -7.10
CA LEU A 135 11.02 38.27 -6.19
C LEU A 135 11.54 39.53 -6.90
N LEU A 136 12.17 39.38 -8.06
CA LEU A 136 12.73 40.50 -8.81
C LEU A 136 11.64 41.47 -9.24
N GLU A 137 10.52 40.95 -9.74
CA GLU A 137 9.40 41.78 -10.20
C GLU A 137 8.73 42.48 -9.01
N LEU A 138 8.47 41.81 -7.89
CA LEU A 138 7.91 42.46 -6.69
C LEU A 138 8.73 43.68 -6.24
N ILE A 139 10.06 43.53 -6.18
CA ILE A 139 11.00 44.59 -5.77
C ILE A 139 11.08 45.71 -6.82
N SER A 140 10.93 45.36 -8.10
CA SER A 140 11.01 46.30 -9.21
C SER A 140 9.71 47.11 -9.40
N SER A 141 8.55 46.51 -9.15
CA SER A 141 7.24 47.14 -9.32
C SER A 141 6.81 47.98 -8.11
N SER A 142 7.28 47.65 -6.90
CA SER A 142 7.00 48.42 -5.68
C SER A 142 8.26 48.61 -4.85
N ARG A 143 8.48 49.83 -4.35
CA ARG A 143 9.61 50.11 -3.46
C ARG A 143 9.30 49.57 -2.07
N ILE A 144 9.66 48.31 -1.85
CA ILE A 144 9.47 47.58 -0.59
C ILE A 144 10.61 47.91 0.37
N ARG A 145 10.33 48.32 1.60
CA ARG A 145 11.37 48.64 2.59
C ARG A 145 11.87 47.39 3.32
N PHE A 146 10.96 46.57 3.84
CA PHE A 146 11.25 45.29 4.48
C PHE A 146 10.50 44.16 3.77
N MET A 147 11.23 43.16 3.28
CA MET A 147 10.67 41.95 2.67
C MET A 147 11.08 40.74 3.53
N VAL A 148 10.11 40.07 4.14
CA VAL A 148 10.34 38.86 4.95
C VAL A 148 9.81 37.66 4.18
N ILE A 149 10.69 36.72 3.84
CA ILE A 149 10.37 35.55 3.03
C ILE A 149 10.41 34.30 3.91
N TYR A 150 9.28 33.62 4.06
CA TYR A 150 9.17 32.35 4.78
C TYR A 150 9.21 31.18 3.79
N GLU A 151 10.14 30.26 3.98
CA GLU A 151 10.25 29.04 3.18
C GLU A 151 10.44 27.85 4.12
N PRO A 152 9.44 26.96 4.29
CA PRO A 152 9.53 25.86 5.24
C PRO A 152 10.48 24.76 4.78
N SER A 153 10.83 24.69 3.49
CA SER A 153 11.70 23.63 2.94
C SER A 153 13.07 24.15 2.52
N ALA A 154 14.12 23.59 3.13
CA ALA A 154 15.50 23.83 2.69
C ALA A 154 15.75 23.34 1.25
N ASP A 155 15.07 22.27 0.81
CA ASP A 155 15.17 21.77 -0.57
C ASP A 155 14.64 22.81 -1.57
N VAL A 156 13.50 23.45 -1.26
CA VAL A 156 12.91 24.47 -2.13
C VAL A 156 13.81 25.70 -2.21
N PHE A 157 14.42 26.11 -1.09
CA PHE A 157 15.45 27.14 -1.10
C PHE A 157 16.64 26.76 -2.00
N ALA A 158 17.14 25.53 -1.90
CA ALA A 158 18.20 25.03 -2.76
C ALA A 158 17.78 25.01 -4.24
N CYS A 159 16.53 24.69 -4.55
CA CYS A 159 15.98 24.77 -5.90
C CYS A 159 15.94 26.22 -6.42
N SER A 160 15.52 27.17 -5.60
CA SER A 160 15.56 28.59 -5.95
C SER A 160 16.98 29.08 -6.23
N ALA A 161 17.95 28.69 -5.40
CA ALA A 161 19.36 29.05 -5.58
C ALA A 161 19.96 28.48 -6.88
N GLN A 162 19.39 27.41 -7.43
CA GLN A 162 19.78 26.83 -8.71
C GLN A 162 19.07 27.50 -9.91
N ALA A 163 17.84 27.97 -9.71
CA ALA A 163 16.97 28.45 -10.79
C ALA A 163 16.95 29.98 -10.98
N ALA A 164 16.78 30.75 -9.92
CA ALA A 164 16.69 32.22 -9.99
C ALA A 164 18.07 32.90 -10.01
N ASP A 165 18.12 34.12 -10.55
CA ASP A 165 19.29 35.00 -10.47
C ASP A 165 19.24 35.82 -9.16
N TRP A 166 19.68 35.20 -8.06
CA TRP A 166 19.71 35.86 -6.75
C TRP A 166 20.69 37.01 -6.69
N ARG A 167 21.71 37.01 -7.54
CA ARG A 167 22.60 38.17 -7.66
C ARG A 167 21.83 39.39 -8.14
N GLU A 168 21.06 39.26 -9.22
CA GLU A 168 20.24 40.36 -9.73
C GLU A 168 19.17 40.79 -8.71
N ILE A 169 18.51 39.84 -8.04
CA ILE A 169 17.52 40.13 -6.99
C ILE A 169 18.15 40.96 -5.86
N LEU A 170 19.30 40.53 -5.33
CA LEU A 170 19.96 41.19 -4.19
C LEU A 170 20.62 42.52 -4.59
N ASP A 171 21.23 42.62 -5.76
CA ASP A 171 21.78 43.87 -6.29
C ASP A 171 20.66 44.91 -6.49
N THR A 172 19.51 44.49 -7.03
CA THR A 172 18.33 45.35 -7.22
C THR A 172 17.75 45.77 -5.88
N ALA A 173 17.56 44.84 -4.94
CA ALA A 173 17.11 45.12 -3.58
C ALA A 173 17.99 46.17 -2.90
N HIS A 174 19.32 46.00 -2.98
CA HIS A 174 20.28 46.96 -2.44
C HIS A 174 20.14 48.34 -3.10
N ALA A 175 19.99 48.38 -4.43
CA ALA A 175 19.87 49.63 -5.19
C ALA A 175 18.60 50.42 -4.84
N VAL A 176 17.47 49.75 -4.60
CA VAL A 176 16.20 50.42 -4.25
C VAL A 176 15.98 50.60 -2.73
N GLY A 177 16.86 50.01 -1.91
CA GLY A 177 16.85 50.10 -0.46
C GLY A 177 15.90 49.12 0.23
N THR A 178 15.66 47.95 -0.39
CA THR A 178 14.89 46.85 0.20
C THR A 178 15.79 45.99 1.08
N HIS A 179 15.38 45.77 2.32
CA HIS A 179 16.01 44.82 3.22
C HIS A 179 15.28 43.48 3.13
N ILE A 180 15.98 42.42 2.74
CA ILE A 180 15.43 41.07 2.60
C ILE A 180 15.83 40.22 3.81
N PHE A 181 14.85 39.58 4.43
CA PHE A 181 15.02 38.61 5.51
C PHE A 181 14.55 37.23 5.04
N LEU A 182 15.43 36.24 5.08
CA LEU A 182 15.12 34.86 4.68
C LEU A 182 14.92 33.98 5.92
N GLN A 183 13.69 33.51 6.13
CA GLN A 183 13.31 32.60 7.21
C GLN A 183 13.20 31.17 6.66
N ILE A 184 14.35 30.54 6.40
CA ILE A 184 14.46 29.19 5.83
C ILE A 184 14.22 28.13 6.92
N GLY A 185 13.39 27.13 6.62
CA GLY A 185 12.93 26.12 7.59
C GLY A 185 11.83 26.62 8.53
N SER A 186 11.33 27.84 8.33
CA SER A 186 10.29 28.43 9.16
C SER A 186 8.90 28.18 8.58
N GLU A 187 7.96 27.79 9.43
CA GLU A 187 6.53 27.68 9.10
C GLU A 187 5.74 28.97 9.44
N ALA A 188 6.44 30.07 9.74
CA ALA A 188 5.90 31.38 10.12
C ALA A 188 5.09 31.43 11.43
N ASN A 189 5.20 30.41 12.29
CA ASN A 189 4.52 30.37 13.59
C ASN A 189 5.05 31.39 14.61
N ALA A 190 6.24 31.97 14.39
CA ALA A 190 6.83 33.02 15.20
C ALA A 190 6.42 34.45 14.77
N LEU A 191 5.57 34.59 13.75
CA LEU A 191 5.21 35.87 13.16
C LEU A 191 4.78 36.96 14.18
N PRO A 192 3.99 36.69 15.22
CA PRO A 192 3.64 37.73 16.20
C PRO A 192 4.86 38.36 16.89
N ALA A 193 5.90 37.58 17.18
CA ALA A 193 7.14 38.08 17.78
C ALA A 193 7.98 38.88 16.77
N GLU A 194 8.01 38.43 15.51
CA GLU A 194 8.72 39.12 14.42
C GLU A 194 8.07 40.47 14.08
N LEU A 195 6.73 40.55 14.12
CA LEU A 195 5.98 41.80 13.98
C LEU A 195 6.29 42.76 15.14
N GLN A 196 6.43 42.26 16.36
CA GLN A 196 6.84 43.06 17.50
C GLN A 196 8.26 43.60 17.31
N GLU A 197 9.19 42.78 16.84
CA GLU A 197 10.57 43.20 16.57
C GLU A 197 10.65 44.29 15.48
N LEU A 198 9.83 44.18 14.43
CA LEU A 198 9.69 45.23 13.41
C LEU A 198 9.14 46.54 13.99
N LEU A 199 8.14 46.47 14.88
CA LEU A 199 7.56 47.64 15.55
C LEU A 199 8.52 48.29 16.56
N ASP A 200 9.33 47.49 17.25
CA ASP A 200 10.37 47.98 18.15
C ASP A 200 11.45 48.76 17.36
N PHE A 201 11.70 48.33 16.12
CA PHE A 201 12.59 49.04 15.19
C PHE A 201 11.96 50.32 14.60
N ASP A 202 10.71 50.25 14.14
CA ASP A 202 9.95 51.41 13.65
C ASP A 202 8.48 51.39 14.14
N PRO A 203 8.15 52.22 15.15
CA PRO A 203 6.81 52.29 15.71
C PRO A 203 5.74 52.81 14.75
N GLU A 204 6.10 53.45 13.64
CA GLU A 204 5.16 54.02 12.66
C GLU A 204 4.64 52.97 11.66
N LEU A 205 5.21 51.76 11.66
CA LEU A 205 4.72 50.66 10.83
C LEU A 205 3.25 50.36 11.14
N ASN A 206 2.46 50.23 10.07
CA ASN A 206 1.04 49.93 10.19
C ASN A 206 0.53 48.97 9.12
N GLU A 207 0.62 49.35 7.85
CA GLU A 207 0.09 48.56 6.73
C GLU A 207 1.12 47.53 6.27
N ILE A 208 0.73 46.25 6.30
CA ILE A 208 1.58 45.11 5.95
C ILE A 208 0.92 44.35 4.80
N PHE A 209 1.67 44.14 3.72
CA PHE A 209 1.22 43.38 2.56
C PHE A 209 1.62 41.92 2.67
N VAL A 210 0.76 41.03 2.20
CA VAL A 210 0.94 39.57 2.25
C VAL A 210 0.91 39.02 0.83
N TYR A 211 2.05 38.54 0.37
CA TYR A 211 2.19 37.78 -0.87
C TYR A 211 2.27 36.29 -0.53
N ARG A 212 1.39 35.48 -1.11
CA ARG A 212 1.38 34.03 -0.89
C ARG A 212 1.75 33.32 -2.17
N HIS A 213 2.96 32.76 -2.19
CA HIS A 213 3.47 32.02 -3.34
C HIS A 213 3.22 30.51 -3.22
N GLN A 214 3.05 29.97 -2.01
CA GLN A 214 2.73 28.55 -1.83
C GLN A 214 1.72 28.31 -0.71
N PHE A 215 1.01 27.20 -0.82
CA PHE A 215 0.13 26.69 0.23
C PHE A 215 0.95 25.84 1.20
N HIS A 216 0.88 26.15 2.48
CA HIS A 216 1.50 25.32 3.52
C HIS A 216 0.55 25.20 4.73
N PRO A 217 0.29 24.00 5.27
CA PRO A 217 -0.72 23.79 6.31
C PRO A 217 -0.62 24.72 7.52
N MET A 218 0.58 25.09 7.94
CA MET A 218 0.79 26.02 9.06
C MET A 218 0.73 27.49 8.60
N MET A 219 1.40 27.83 7.50
CA MET A 219 1.47 29.23 7.03
C MET A 219 0.09 29.76 6.67
N ASP A 220 -0.78 28.88 6.16
CA ASP A 220 -2.13 29.23 5.79
C ASP A 220 -2.98 29.64 7.00
N ASP A 221 -2.78 28.98 8.16
CA ASP A 221 -3.43 29.35 9.43
C ASP A 221 -2.87 30.69 9.94
N VAL A 222 -1.56 30.91 9.82
CA VAL A 222 -0.90 32.19 10.13
C VAL A 222 -1.47 33.33 9.28
N ILE A 223 -1.60 33.13 7.97
CA ILE A 223 -2.18 34.13 7.06
C ILE A 223 -3.64 34.41 7.42
N ALA A 224 -4.45 33.37 7.65
CA ALA A 224 -5.84 33.52 8.05
C ALA A 224 -5.97 34.29 9.37
N TYR A 225 -5.08 34.02 10.33
CA TYR A 225 -5.02 34.70 11.61
C TYR A 225 -4.72 36.20 11.47
N VAL A 226 -3.71 36.60 10.70
CA VAL A 226 -3.36 38.02 10.58
C VAL A 226 -4.43 38.81 9.81
N MET A 227 -5.05 38.20 8.80
CA MET A 227 -6.15 38.82 8.05
C MET A 227 -7.38 39.02 8.94
N LYS A 228 -7.72 38.03 9.77
CA LYS A 228 -8.86 38.09 10.70
C LYS A 228 -8.66 39.11 11.82
N ASN A 229 -7.42 39.28 12.30
CA ASN A 229 -7.10 40.19 13.41
C ASN A 229 -6.63 41.58 12.94
N HIS A 230 -6.96 41.96 11.71
CA HIS A 230 -6.68 43.29 11.16
C HIS A 230 -7.05 44.41 12.15
N GLY A 231 -6.12 45.33 12.37
CA GLY A 231 -6.27 46.50 13.24
C GLY A 231 -6.25 46.20 14.74
N ASN A 232 -6.10 44.93 15.13
CA ASN A 232 -6.04 44.48 16.51
C ASN A 232 -4.61 44.14 16.94
N SER A 233 -3.84 45.16 17.31
CA SER A 233 -2.45 45.00 17.76
C SER A 233 -2.27 44.02 18.93
N GLU A 234 -3.23 43.95 19.87
CA GLU A 234 -3.11 43.06 21.02
C GLU A 234 -3.11 41.59 20.60
N ALA A 235 -3.98 41.23 19.64
CA ALA A 235 -3.99 39.90 19.07
C ALA A 235 -2.75 39.66 18.18
N LEU A 236 -2.51 40.54 17.20
CA LEU A 236 -1.46 40.36 16.18
C LEU A 236 -0.04 40.21 16.78
N LEU A 237 0.21 40.78 17.96
CA LEU A 237 1.50 40.74 18.65
C LEU A 237 1.53 39.72 19.80
N GLN A 238 0.49 38.90 19.95
CA GLN A 238 0.41 37.90 21.01
C GLN A 238 1.32 36.70 20.71
N SER A 239 2.56 36.75 21.19
CA SER A 239 3.56 35.67 21.02
C SER A 239 3.18 34.32 21.65
N SER A 240 2.19 34.30 22.55
CA SER A 240 1.66 33.07 23.14
C SER A 240 0.55 32.40 22.31
N HIS A 241 0.20 32.95 21.14
CA HIS A 241 -0.81 32.35 20.27
C HIS A 241 -0.34 30.99 19.74
N ILE A 242 -1.24 30.01 19.70
CA ILE A 242 -0.95 28.65 19.21
C ILE A 242 -1.67 28.46 17.89
N PHE A 243 -0.91 28.39 16.80
CA PHE A 243 -1.39 28.05 15.47
C PHE A 243 -1.67 26.54 15.34
N THR A 244 -2.68 26.19 14.53
CA THR A 244 -3.07 24.80 14.31
C THR A 244 -2.99 24.47 12.82
N PRO A 245 -2.07 23.58 12.40
CA PRO A 245 -1.88 23.27 10.99
C PRO A 245 -3.04 22.45 10.42
N TYR A 246 -3.40 22.73 9.16
CA TYR A 246 -4.38 21.97 8.37
C TYR A 246 -3.90 20.56 8.02
N LYS A 247 -4.07 19.61 8.95
CA LYS A 247 -3.61 18.22 8.82
C LYS A 247 -4.72 17.21 8.48
N ASP A 248 -5.98 17.62 8.49
CA ASP A 248 -7.09 16.74 8.12
C ASP A 248 -7.03 16.40 6.63
N TYR A 249 -7.40 15.18 6.26
CA TYR A 249 -7.40 14.74 4.86
C TYR A 249 -8.33 15.59 3.99
N ALA A 250 -9.41 16.13 4.58
CA ALA A 250 -10.35 17.01 3.91
C ALA A 250 -9.77 18.41 3.65
N ASP A 251 -8.70 18.81 4.35
CA ASP A 251 -8.08 20.13 4.22
C ASP A 251 -6.89 20.14 3.25
N TYR A 252 -6.63 19.01 2.56
CA TYR A 252 -5.50 18.89 1.66
C TYR A 252 -5.60 19.88 0.49
N VAL A 253 -4.55 20.69 0.29
CA VAL A 253 -4.36 21.59 -0.86
C VAL A 253 -2.95 21.34 -1.38
N ALA A 254 -2.79 21.27 -2.71
CA ALA A 254 -1.48 21.17 -3.33
C ALA A 254 -0.63 22.41 -3.03
N GLU A 255 0.66 22.19 -2.77
CA GLU A 255 1.68 23.20 -2.44
C GLU A 255 1.65 24.37 -3.43
N ARG A 256 1.48 24.03 -4.71
CA ARG A 256 1.26 24.96 -5.81
C ARG A 256 0.04 24.54 -6.62
N ALA A 257 -1.14 24.78 -6.04
CA ALA A 257 -2.43 24.71 -6.74
C ALA A 257 -2.55 25.82 -7.80
N GLY A 258 -1.72 25.72 -8.85
CA GLY A 258 -1.68 26.56 -10.06
C GLY A 258 -2.20 27.99 -9.93
N ASN A 259 -1.56 28.87 -9.15
CA ASN A 259 -1.96 30.28 -8.97
C ASN A 259 -3.37 30.57 -8.45
N VAL A 260 -4.10 29.59 -7.93
CA VAL A 260 -5.50 29.84 -7.58
C VAL A 260 -5.66 30.23 -6.12
N LEU A 261 -5.05 31.36 -5.77
CA LEU A 261 -5.49 32.12 -4.62
C LEU A 261 -6.97 32.46 -4.84
N GLY A 262 -7.87 31.82 -4.11
CA GLY A 262 -9.29 32.18 -4.09
C GLY A 262 -9.53 33.46 -3.28
N ASN A 263 -8.58 34.39 -3.36
CA ASN A 263 -8.67 35.72 -2.79
C ASN A 263 -9.61 36.59 -3.64
N GLY A 264 -9.68 36.33 -4.96
CA GLY A 264 -10.62 36.96 -5.89
C GLY A 264 -12.09 36.59 -5.66
N TYR A 265 -12.97 37.12 -6.53
CA TYR A 265 -14.43 36.96 -6.43
C TYR A 265 -14.91 35.55 -6.81
N VAL A 266 -14.84 34.60 -5.86
CA VAL A 266 -15.59 33.34 -5.95
C VAL A 266 -17.07 33.60 -5.66
N ARG A 267 -17.97 32.98 -6.44
CA ARG A 267 -19.43 33.15 -6.27
C ARG A 267 -20.10 31.81 -6.02
N PRO A 268 -21.18 31.75 -5.22
CA PRO A 268 -22.00 30.56 -5.12
C PRO A 268 -22.55 30.12 -6.47
N VAL A 269 -22.74 28.81 -6.66
CA VAL A 269 -23.39 28.29 -7.87
C VAL A 269 -24.88 28.62 -7.84
N ASP A 270 -25.30 29.54 -8.70
CA ASP A 270 -26.72 29.87 -8.94
C ASP A 270 -27.10 29.68 -10.41
N ASN A 271 -26.84 28.48 -10.94
CA ASN A 271 -27.19 28.10 -12.31
C ASN A 271 -28.39 27.12 -12.29
N PRO A 272 -29.53 27.45 -12.94
CA PRO A 272 -30.68 26.54 -13.06
C PRO A 272 -30.34 25.18 -13.67
N GLN A 273 -29.41 25.12 -14.63
CA GLN A 273 -28.99 23.86 -15.26
C GLN A 273 -28.24 22.97 -14.27
N ALA A 274 -27.37 23.54 -13.43
CA ALA A 274 -26.65 22.80 -12.41
C ALA A 274 -27.59 22.24 -11.33
N LYS A 275 -28.61 23.03 -10.94
CA LYS A 275 -29.67 22.57 -10.02
C LYS A 275 -30.49 21.43 -10.62
N ALA A 276 -30.89 21.55 -11.89
CA ALA A 276 -31.62 20.49 -12.58
C ALA A 276 -30.78 19.21 -12.70
N LEU A 277 -29.46 19.33 -12.97
CA LEU A 277 -28.55 18.19 -13.01
C LEU A 277 -28.41 17.53 -11.64
N TYR A 278 -28.29 18.32 -10.57
CA TYR A 278 -28.27 17.83 -9.20
C TYR A 278 -29.55 17.03 -8.87
N GLU A 279 -30.73 17.58 -9.16
CA GLU A 279 -32.01 16.89 -8.94
C GLU A 279 -32.09 15.57 -9.73
N LYS A 280 -31.66 15.59 -11.00
CA LYS A 280 -31.57 14.40 -11.86
C LYS A 280 -30.67 13.33 -11.24
N ASN A 281 -29.49 13.73 -10.77
CA ASN A 281 -28.52 12.83 -10.15
C ASN A 281 -29.04 12.25 -8.83
N ILE A 282 -29.59 13.09 -7.95
CA ILE A 282 -30.17 12.66 -6.67
C ILE A 282 -31.27 11.62 -6.87
N ALA A 283 -32.16 11.82 -7.85
CA ALA A 283 -33.18 10.83 -8.19
C ALA A 283 -32.58 9.49 -8.67
N ALA A 284 -31.48 9.53 -9.43
CA ALA A 284 -30.78 8.32 -9.84
C ALA A 284 -30.12 7.61 -8.64
N PHE A 285 -29.52 8.35 -7.71
CA PHE A 285 -28.99 7.76 -6.47
C PHE A 285 -30.08 7.14 -5.60
N GLU A 286 -31.27 7.74 -5.52
CA GLU A 286 -32.41 7.15 -4.81
C GLU A 286 -32.80 5.79 -5.42
N LYS A 287 -32.83 5.70 -6.75
CA LYS A 287 -33.13 4.46 -7.49
C LYS A 287 -32.06 3.39 -7.32
N PHE A 288 -30.79 3.73 -7.61
CA PHE A 288 -29.71 2.75 -7.75
C PHE A 288 -28.93 2.50 -6.44
N TYR A 289 -28.78 3.52 -5.58
CA TYR A 289 -27.96 3.46 -4.36
C TYR A 289 -28.65 4.14 -3.17
N PRO A 290 -29.79 3.62 -2.66
CA PRO A 290 -30.63 4.29 -1.67
C PRO A 290 -29.91 4.64 -0.35
N LYS A 291 -28.90 3.85 0.05
CA LYS A 291 -28.06 4.15 1.22
C LYS A 291 -27.14 5.35 0.99
N VAL A 292 -26.56 5.45 -0.21
CA VAL A 292 -25.72 6.59 -0.61
C VAL A 292 -26.58 7.84 -0.74
N HIS A 293 -27.76 7.73 -1.35
CA HIS A 293 -28.74 8.82 -1.42
C HIS A 293 -29.05 9.41 -0.04
N LYS A 294 -29.33 8.55 0.96
CA LYS A 294 -29.57 9.01 2.33
C LYS A 294 -28.37 9.77 2.89
N ALA A 295 -27.15 9.22 2.73
CA ALA A 295 -25.93 9.87 3.21
C ALA A 295 -25.68 11.22 2.51
N LEU A 296 -26.00 11.34 1.22
CA LEU A 296 -25.89 12.58 0.45
C LEU A 296 -26.86 13.66 0.95
N ILE A 297 -28.11 13.31 1.26
CA ILE A 297 -29.08 14.26 1.81
C ILE A 297 -28.67 14.75 3.20
N GLU A 298 -28.05 13.89 4.00
CA GLU A 298 -27.60 14.21 5.36
C GLU A 298 -26.23 14.93 5.38
N HIS A 299 -25.51 14.93 4.26
CA HIS A 299 -24.18 15.51 4.15
C HIS A 299 -24.21 17.03 4.33
N LYS A 300 -23.23 17.53 5.09
CA LYS A 300 -22.96 18.96 5.26
C LYS A 300 -21.54 19.22 4.82
N THR A 301 -21.39 20.18 3.92
CA THR A 301 -20.09 20.62 3.44
C THR A 301 -19.20 21.03 4.62
N ARG A 302 -17.97 20.49 4.65
CA ARG A 302 -17.03 20.70 5.75
C ARG A 302 -15.97 21.75 5.43
N ALA A 303 -15.24 21.59 4.34
CA ALA A 303 -14.08 22.40 3.97
C ALA A 303 -14.18 22.93 2.53
N TRP A 304 -14.66 22.11 1.59
CA TRP A 304 -14.67 22.41 0.16
C TRP A 304 -16.07 22.67 -0.37
N GLN A 305 -16.30 23.88 -0.86
CA GLN A 305 -17.57 24.26 -1.47
C GLN A 305 -17.46 24.33 -2.99
N LEU A 306 -18.54 23.96 -3.68
CA LEU A 306 -18.65 24.24 -5.11
C LEU A 306 -18.91 25.73 -5.34
N VAL A 307 -18.12 26.36 -6.21
CA VAL A 307 -18.23 27.77 -6.58
C VAL A 307 -18.12 27.96 -8.08
N VAL A 308 -18.40 29.18 -8.53
CA VAL A 308 -17.98 29.69 -9.83
C VAL A 308 -16.77 30.60 -9.61
N ASP A 309 -15.67 30.34 -10.30
CA ASP A 309 -14.46 31.14 -10.23
C ASP A 309 -14.53 32.44 -11.06
N SER A 310 -13.45 33.21 -11.07
CA SER A 310 -13.37 34.49 -11.80
C SER A 310 -13.47 34.33 -13.32
N ALA A 311 -13.13 33.16 -13.87
CA ALA A 311 -13.28 32.82 -15.28
C ALA A 311 -14.69 32.32 -15.64
N GLY A 312 -15.59 32.21 -14.66
CA GLY A 312 -16.94 31.69 -14.86
C GLY A 312 -17.02 30.16 -14.94
N GLN A 313 -15.97 29.45 -14.53
CA GLN A 313 -15.93 27.98 -14.49
C GLN A 313 -16.35 27.45 -13.12
N MET A 314 -16.91 26.24 -13.09
CA MET A 314 -17.23 25.57 -11.83
C MET A 314 -15.96 25.00 -11.20
N ASN A 315 -15.80 25.19 -9.90
CA ASN A 315 -14.57 24.85 -9.20
C ASN A 315 -14.85 24.48 -7.74
N LEU A 316 -13.90 23.80 -7.10
CA LEU A 316 -13.94 23.49 -5.67
C LEU A 316 -13.11 24.54 -4.93
N TYR A 317 -13.71 25.18 -3.93
CA TYR A 317 -13.07 26.21 -3.12
C TYR A 317 -12.96 25.80 -1.65
N HIS A 318 -11.74 25.80 -1.12
CA HIS A 318 -11.49 25.59 0.29
C HIS A 318 -11.75 26.88 1.05
N GLN A 319 -12.79 26.90 1.89
CA GLN A 319 -13.25 28.14 2.54
C GLN A 319 -12.19 28.78 3.45
N GLN A 320 -11.52 27.97 4.27
CA GLN A 320 -10.57 28.46 5.26
C GLN A 320 -9.21 28.80 4.65
N ARG A 321 -8.64 27.90 3.83
CA ARG A 321 -7.35 28.08 3.17
C ARG A 321 -7.39 29.00 1.94
N ARG A 322 -8.58 29.39 1.49
CA ARG A 322 -8.85 30.22 0.30
C ARG A 322 -8.14 29.71 -0.96
N ALA A 323 -8.28 28.41 -1.22
CA ALA A 323 -7.69 27.74 -2.37
C ALA A 323 -8.78 27.32 -3.35
N LEU A 324 -8.57 27.48 -4.65
CA LEU A 324 -9.33 26.68 -5.62
C LEU A 324 -8.56 25.40 -5.97
N PHE A 325 -9.29 24.35 -6.32
CA PHE A 325 -8.70 23.04 -6.61
C PHE A 325 -8.19 22.90 -8.04
N HIS A 326 -8.89 23.52 -8.99
CA HIS A 326 -8.54 23.53 -10.42
C HIS A 326 -8.06 24.92 -10.84
N LEU A 327 -7.03 24.98 -11.68
CA LEU A 327 -6.67 26.20 -12.42
C LEU A 327 -7.55 26.35 -13.66
N ASP A 328 -7.63 25.29 -14.47
CA ASP A 328 -8.57 25.15 -15.57
C ASP A 328 -9.12 23.73 -15.54
N GLU A 329 -10.33 23.56 -15.01
CA GLU A 329 -10.94 22.25 -14.82
C GLU A 329 -10.99 21.46 -16.12
N LYS A 330 -11.33 22.12 -17.23
CA LYS A 330 -11.53 21.45 -18.52
C LYS A 330 -10.21 21.00 -19.13
N SER A 331 -9.22 21.89 -19.15
CA SER A 331 -7.91 21.59 -19.72
C SER A 331 -7.18 20.54 -18.89
N GLU A 332 -7.23 20.66 -17.56
CA GLU A 332 -6.65 19.68 -16.64
C GLU A 332 -7.30 18.30 -16.84
N THR A 333 -8.65 18.23 -16.83
CA THR A 333 -9.39 16.97 -17.03
C THR A 333 -9.05 16.31 -18.36
N ALA A 334 -8.99 17.09 -19.46
CA ALA A 334 -8.66 16.55 -20.78
C ALA A 334 -7.24 15.96 -20.81
N GLN A 335 -6.25 16.67 -20.27
CA GLN A 335 -4.86 16.20 -20.20
C GLN A 335 -4.71 14.94 -19.34
N LEU A 336 -5.39 14.88 -18.20
CA LEU A 336 -5.38 13.69 -17.34
C LEU A 336 -5.93 12.47 -18.06
N VAL A 337 -7.06 12.61 -18.75
CA VAL A 337 -7.70 11.53 -19.49
C VAL A 337 -6.84 11.10 -20.67
N GLU A 338 -6.36 12.06 -21.49
CA GLU A 338 -5.52 11.78 -22.66
C GLU A 338 -4.25 11.02 -22.26
N TYR A 339 -3.55 11.48 -21.24
CA TYR A 339 -2.36 10.78 -20.78
C TYR A 339 -2.70 9.40 -20.23
N PHE A 340 -3.75 9.25 -19.42
CA PHE A 340 -4.09 7.94 -18.88
C PHE A 340 -4.48 6.95 -19.98
N VAL A 341 -5.14 7.42 -21.04
CA VAL A 341 -5.45 6.60 -22.22
C VAL A 341 -4.18 6.19 -22.96
N ASN A 342 -3.18 7.07 -23.06
CA ASN A 342 -1.92 6.75 -23.74
C ASN A 342 -0.92 5.95 -22.88
N HIS A 343 -0.98 6.11 -21.56
CA HIS A 343 -0.07 5.51 -20.59
C HIS A 343 -0.87 4.88 -19.43
N PRO A 344 -1.71 3.86 -19.71
CA PRO A 344 -2.54 3.27 -18.68
C PRO A 344 -1.67 2.55 -17.65
N TYR A 345 -1.81 2.93 -16.38
CA TYR A 345 -1.14 2.23 -15.30
C TYR A 345 -1.80 0.88 -15.05
N LYS A 346 -1.07 -0.18 -15.39
CA LYS A 346 -1.40 -1.57 -15.12
C LYS A 346 -0.29 -2.19 -14.27
N ASP A 347 -0.62 -2.67 -13.07
CA ASP A 347 0.36 -3.37 -12.24
C ASP A 347 0.63 -4.77 -12.82
N ASP A 348 1.86 -5.01 -13.28
CA ASP A 348 2.30 -6.28 -13.85
C ASP A 348 2.70 -7.29 -12.77
N VAL A 349 1.70 -7.65 -11.97
CA VAL A 349 1.86 -8.54 -10.82
C VAL A 349 2.21 -9.97 -11.22
N ILE A 350 1.55 -10.52 -12.25
CA ILE A 350 1.66 -11.94 -12.63
C ILE A 350 3.04 -12.25 -13.23
N LEU A 351 3.66 -11.29 -13.92
CA LEU A 351 4.91 -11.50 -14.66
C LEU A 351 6.16 -11.56 -13.80
N ASN A 352 6.12 -10.94 -12.62
CA ASN A 352 7.29 -10.80 -11.77
C ASN A 352 7.43 -11.93 -10.73
N GLN A 353 6.66 -13.02 -10.87
CA GLN A 353 6.75 -14.17 -9.97
C GLN A 353 8.07 -14.92 -10.25
N ARG A 354 9.11 -14.61 -9.46
CA ARG A 354 10.38 -15.31 -9.54
C ARG A 354 10.20 -16.76 -9.09
N VAL A 355 10.40 -17.70 -10.01
CA VAL A 355 10.37 -19.12 -9.67
C VAL A 355 11.58 -19.47 -8.80
N SER A 356 11.31 -19.89 -7.56
CA SER A 356 12.36 -20.35 -6.64
C SER A 356 12.90 -21.70 -7.07
N ARG A 357 14.23 -21.88 -7.02
CA ARG A 357 14.90 -23.17 -7.28
C ARG A 357 14.30 -24.33 -6.49
N LYS A 358 13.80 -24.05 -5.28
CA LYS A 358 13.14 -25.01 -4.38
C LYS A 358 11.92 -25.68 -5.04
N LEU A 359 11.10 -24.91 -5.76
CA LEU A 359 9.82 -25.36 -6.30
C LEU A 359 9.83 -25.57 -7.83
N MET A 360 10.96 -25.34 -8.51
CA MET A 360 11.04 -25.45 -9.98
C MET A 360 10.60 -26.80 -10.57
N LYS A 361 10.63 -27.88 -9.78
CA LYS A 361 10.20 -29.22 -10.22
C LYS A 361 8.69 -29.43 -10.15
N TYR A 362 7.96 -28.57 -9.46
CA TYR A 362 6.49 -28.63 -9.40
C TYR A 362 5.92 -28.35 -10.78
N LEU A 363 4.83 -29.02 -11.12
CA LEU A 363 4.17 -28.92 -12.43
C LEU A 363 3.80 -27.46 -12.73
N HIS A 364 3.26 -26.73 -11.75
CA HIS A 364 2.93 -25.31 -11.93
C HIS A 364 4.14 -24.47 -12.29
N PHE A 365 5.19 -24.53 -11.48
CA PHE A 365 6.35 -23.66 -11.63
C PHE A 365 7.21 -24.03 -12.85
N SER A 366 7.26 -25.30 -13.23
CA SER A 366 7.95 -25.72 -14.46
C SER A 366 7.24 -25.17 -15.71
N LYS A 367 5.90 -25.23 -15.76
CA LYS A 367 5.13 -24.64 -16.87
C LYS A 367 5.20 -23.13 -16.89
N VAL A 368 5.15 -22.47 -15.74
CA VAL A 368 5.38 -21.02 -15.66
C VAL A 368 6.74 -20.65 -16.28
N GLN A 369 7.79 -21.40 -15.94
CA GLN A 369 9.13 -21.16 -16.49
C GLN A 369 9.20 -21.37 -18.02
N GLU A 370 8.49 -22.37 -18.56
CA GLU A 370 8.39 -22.59 -20.01
C GLU A 370 7.69 -21.44 -20.74
N MET A 371 6.60 -20.91 -20.15
CA MET A 371 5.79 -19.84 -20.75
C MET A 371 6.40 -18.45 -20.57
N GLN A 372 7.20 -18.24 -19.52
CA GLN A 372 7.71 -16.92 -19.15
C GLN A 372 8.40 -16.16 -20.30
N PRO A 373 9.30 -16.77 -21.11
CA PRO A 373 9.91 -16.08 -22.25
C PRO A 373 8.91 -15.62 -23.31
N LEU A 374 7.84 -16.40 -23.56
CA LEU A 374 6.80 -16.07 -24.53
C LEU A 374 6.02 -14.82 -24.09
N ILE A 375 5.77 -14.74 -22.79
CA ILE A 375 4.97 -13.70 -22.17
C ILE A 375 5.79 -12.40 -22.02
N GLU A 376 7.06 -12.50 -21.60
CA GLU A 376 7.96 -11.34 -21.44
C GLU A 376 8.25 -10.61 -22.77
N GLN A 377 8.36 -11.35 -23.87
CA GLN A 377 8.67 -10.77 -25.18
C GLN A 377 7.59 -9.80 -25.70
N ILE A 378 6.32 -10.04 -25.37
CA ILE A 378 5.19 -9.27 -25.91
C ILE A 378 4.75 -8.14 -24.97
N LEU A 379 4.90 -8.33 -23.65
CA LEU A 379 4.35 -7.43 -22.64
C LEU A 379 5.24 -6.22 -22.33
N ASN A 380 6.44 -6.14 -22.91
CA ASN A 380 7.27 -4.94 -22.88
C ASN A 380 6.78 -3.84 -23.85
N THR A 381 5.73 -4.09 -24.62
CA THR A 381 5.12 -3.09 -25.52
C THR A 381 4.04 -2.32 -24.76
N GLN A 382 4.28 -1.04 -24.45
CA GLN A 382 3.24 -0.17 -23.88
C GLN A 382 2.06 -0.08 -24.86
N SER A 383 0.88 -0.47 -24.40
CA SER A 383 -0.38 -0.39 -25.14
C SER A 383 -1.28 0.70 -24.56
N GLN A 384 -1.98 1.43 -25.42
CA GLN A 384 -3.03 2.37 -25.01
C GLN A 384 -4.17 1.66 -24.27
N LEU A 385 -4.99 2.44 -23.54
CA LEU A 385 -6.18 1.94 -22.87
C LEU A 385 -7.17 1.38 -23.92
N PRO A 386 -7.61 0.12 -23.79
CA PRO A 386 -8.44 -0.51 -24.82
C PRO A 386 -9.86 0.07 -24.87
N GLN A 387 -10.53 -0.06 -26.02
CA GLN A 387 -11.92 0.39 -26.18
C GLN A 387 -12.90 -0.30 -25.22
N LYS A 388 -12.65 -1.57 -24.89
CA LYS A 388 -13.38 -2.35 -23.88
C LYS A 388 -12.48 -2.59 -22.67
N VAL A 389 -12.85 -2.03 -21.53
CA VAL A 389 -12.10 -2.10 -20.27
C VAL A 389 -12.82 -3.02 -19.30
N ASP A 390 -12.19 -4.12 -18.89
CA ASP A 390 -12.82 -5.10 -18.01
C ASP A 390 -12.98 -4.57 -16.57
N SER A 391 -11.97 -3.86 -16.06
CA SER A 391 -11.97 -3.27 -14.71
C SER A 391 -11.14 -1.99 -14.66
N LEU A 392 -11.74 -0.92 -14.13
CA LEU A 392 -11.09 0.37 -13.88
C LEU A 392 -11.35 0.81 -12.45
N ILE A 393 -10.29 1.12 -11.70
CA ILE A 393 -10.37 1.74 -10.39
C ILE A 393 -9.94 3.20 -10.50
N ILE A 394 -10.80 4.11 -10.07
CA ILE A 394 -10.54 5.56 -10.04
C ILE A 394 -10.45 6.00 -8.57
N PHE A 395 -9.29 6.55 -8.20
CA PHE A 395 -9.03 7.16 -6.90
C PHE A 395 -9.12 8.68 -7.03
N GLY A 396 -10.16 9.24 -6.41
CA GLY A 396 -10.51 10.64 -6.44
C GLY A 396 -11.54 10.96 -7.53
N VAL A 397 -12.68 11.52 -7.11
CA VAL A 397 -13.75 12.02 -7.97
C VAL A 397 -13.56 13.50 -8.27
N ALA A 398 -13.15 14.32 -7.30
CA ALA A 398 -13.16 15.79 -7.47
C ALA A 398 -14.52 16.27 -8.04
N LEU A 399 -14.55 16.90 -9.22
CA LEU A 399 -15.80 17.27 -9.89
C LEU A 399 -16.39 16.19 -10.82
N GLY A 400 -15.67 15.08 -11.05
CA GLY A 400 -16.16 13.86 -11.72
C GLY A 400 -16.05 13.85 -13.26
N LYS A 401 -15.59 14.93 -13.89
CA LYS A 401 -15.59 15.05 -15.36
C LYS A 401 -14.69 14.05 -16.08
N HIS A 402 -13.56 13.67 -15.51
CA HIS A 402 -12.71 12.61 -16.08
C HIS A 402 -13.43 11.25 -16.13
N ILE A 403 -14.30 10.97 -15.17
CA ILE A 403 -15.11 9.72 -15.13
C ILE A 403 -16.11 9.74 -16.28
N GLU A 404 -16.77 10.89 -16.49
CA GLU A 404 -17.68 11.10 -17.61
C GLU A 404 -16.97 10.85 -18.94
N LEU A 405 -15.84 11.54 -19.19
CA LEU A 405 -15.07 11.40 -20.43
C LEU A 405 -14.59 9.96 -20.66
N LEU A 406 -14.01 9.30 -19.64
CA LEU A 406 -13.54 7.93 -19.76
C LEU A 406 -14.69 6.95 -20.05
N SER A 407 -15.83 7.10 -19.38
CA SER A 407 -16.99 6.24 -19.57
C SER A 407 -17.72 6.45 -20.90
N GLN A 408 -17.53 7.61 -21.54
CA GLN A 408 -18.06 7.91 -22.87
C GLN A 408 -17.12 7.40 -23.97
N ALA A 409 -15.81 7.53 -23.76
CA ALA A 409 -14.79 7.09 -24.70
C ALA A 409 -14.59 5.56 -24.68
N HIS A 410 -14.73 4.91 -23.52
CA HIS A 410 -14.48 3.48 -23.34
C HIS A 410 -15.68 2.75 -22.73
N GLN A 411 -15.90 1.50 -23.14
CA GLN A 411 -16.89 0.62 -22.54
C GLN A 411 -16.28 -0.06 -21.31
N ILE A 412 -16.67 0.37 -20.11
CA ILE A 412 -16.10 -0.11 -18.84
C ILE A 412 -17.07 -1.09 -18.17
N GLN A 413 -16.67 -2.36 -18.05
CA GLN A 413 -17.51 -3.42 -17.49
C GLN A 413 -17.65 -3.33 -15.95
N ASN A 414 -16.55 -3.04 -15.24
CA ASN A 414 -16.54 -2.85 -13.79
C ASN A 414 -15.79 -1.55 -13.45
N LEU A 415 -16.52 -0.55 -12.97
CA LEU A 415 -15.99 0.75 -12.58
C LEU A 415 -16.02 0.89 -11.06
N PHE A 416 -14.85 0.97 -10.43
CA PHE A 416 -14.71 1.20 -9.00
C PHE A 416 -14.30 2.64 -8.74
N ILE A 417 -15.06 3.36 -7.93
CA ILE A 417 -14.84 4.77 -7.65
C ILE A 417 -14.58 4.92 -6.15
N CYS A 418 -13.40 5.44 -5.83
CA CYS A 418 -12.95 5.66 -4.46
C CYS A 418 -12.79 7.17 -4.22
N GLU A 419 -13.59 7.77 -3.34
CA GLU A 419 -13.52 9.20 -3.00
C GLU A 419 -13.55 9.39 -1.49
N PRO A 420 -12.41 9.68 -0.83
CA PRO A 420 -12.38 9.90 0.61
C PRO A 420 -13.08 11.21 1.04
N ASN A 421 -13.10 12.23 0.19
CA ASN A 421 -13.67 13.54 0.49
C ASN A 421 -15.13 13.66 0.00
N LEU A 422 -16.08 13.56 0.94
CA LEU A 422 -17.51 13.66 0.62
C LEU A 422 -17.91 15.04 0.08
N ASP A 423 -17.19 16.11 0.42
CA ASP A 423 -17.45 17.44 -0.13
C ASP A 423 -17.24 17.45 -1.65
N PHE A 424 -16.18 16.76 -2.13
CA PHE A 424 -15.90 16.61 -3.56
C PHE A 424 -17.00 15.82 -4.25
N PHE A 425 -17.35 14.66 -3.69
CA PHE A 425 -18.40 13.82 -4.27
C PHE A 425 -19.74 14.56 -4.33
N ALA A 426 -20.13 15.27 -3.26
CA ALA A 426 -21.36 16.06 -3.23
C ALA A 426 -21.33 17.20 -4.27
N ALA A 427 -20.21 17.90 -4.42
CA ALA A 427 -20.03 18.93 -5.44
C ALA A 427 -20.15 18.36 -6.86
N SER A 428 -19.63 17.16 -7.11
CA SER A 428 -19.70 16.50 -8.42
C SER A 428 -21.14 16.29 -8.93
N LEU A 429 -22.13 16.22 -8.03
CA LEU A 429 -23.54 16.04 -8.38
C LEU A 429 -24.12 17.22 -9.17
N TYR A 430 -23.51 18.40 -9.10
CA TYR A 430 -23.90 19.58 -9.86
C TYR A 430 -23.21 19.69 -11.23
N VAL A 431 -22.18 18.87 -11.47
CA VAL A 431 -21.24 19.02 -12.58
C VAL A 431 -21.24 17.82 -13.51
N THR A 432 -21.30 16.61 -12.96
CA THR A 432 -21.18 15.34 -13.68
C THR A 432 -22.54 14.65 -13.78
N ASP A 433 -22.89 14.11 -14.96
CA ASP A 433 -24.16 13.41 -15.17
C ASP A 433 -24.11 11.95 -14.70
N TRP A 434 -24.13 11.77 -13.38
CA TRP A 434 -24.17 10.46 -12.73
C TRP A 434 -25.40 9.64 -13.13
N ALA A 435 -26.54 10.30 -13.35
CA ALA A 435 -27.76 9.64 -13.79
C ALA A 435 -27.57 8.97 -15.16
N ASP A 436 -26.93 9.65 -16.11
CA ASP A 436 -26.58 9.05 -17.40
C ASP A 436 -25.61 7.87 -17.24
N LEU A 437 -24.53 8.05 -16.45
CA LEU A 437 -23.57 6.98 -16.17
C LEU A 437 -24.25 5.71 -15.63
N PHE A 438 -25.14 5.84 -14.63
CA PHE A 438 -25.80 4.69 -14.02
C PHE A 438 -26.81 4.02 -14.95
N ASN A 439 -27.58 4.79 -15.72
CA ASN A 439 -28.53 4.21 -16.68
C ASN A 439 -27.79 3.48 -17.81
N ARG A 440 -26.71 4.07 -18.36
CA ARG A 440 -25.88 3.38 -19.35
C ARG A 440 -25.26 2.11 -18.79
N ALA A 441 -24.78 2.13 -17.54
CA ALA A 441 -24.24 0.94 -16.90
C ALA A 441 -25.30 -0.17 -16.76
N ASP A 442 -26.52 0.18 -16.33
CA ASP A 442 -27.65 -0.76 -16.22
C ASP A 442 -28.03 -1.36 -17.59
N GLU A 443 -28.17 -0.53 -18.62
CA GLU A 443 -28.46 -0.95 -20.00
C GLU A 443 -27.38 -1.88 -20.58
N GLN A 444 -26.11 -1.60 -20.28
CA GLN A 444 -24.96 -2.37 -20.75
C GLN A 444 -24.61 -3.55 -19.84
N GLN A 445 -25.38 -3.81 -18.78
CA GLN A 445 -25.08 -4.81 -17.74
C GLN A 445 -23.67 -4.64 -17.13
N SER A 446 -23.18 -3.41 -17.09
CA SER A 446 -21.94 -3.01 -16.44
C SER A 446 -22.18 -2.67 -14.96
N ARG A 447 -21.13 -2.68 -14.15
CA ARG A 447 -21.22 -2.46 -12.71
C ARG A 447 -20.44 -1.24 -12.27
N VAL A 448 -21.08 -0.39 -11.47
CA VAL A 448 -20.44 0.77 -10.83
C VAL A 448 -20.43 0.54 -9.31
N TYR A 449 -19.25 0.58 -8.71
CA TYR A 449 -19.03 0.40 -7.28
C TYR A 449 -18.55 1.72 -6.67
N LEU A 450 -19.18 2.15 -5.58
CA LEU A 450 -18.90 3.42 -4.93
C LEU A 450 -18.33 3.16 -3.53
N ASN A 451 -17.10 3.60 -3.30
CA ASN A 451 -16.45 3.65 -2.00
C ASN A 451 -16.23 5.12 -1.61
N LEU A 452 -17.13 5.65 -0.77
CA LEU A 452 -17.25 7.08 -0.50
C LEU A 452 -16.98 7.35 0.98
N GLY A 453 -16.05 8.25 1.27
CA GLY A 453 -15.56 8.54 2.62
C GLY A 453 -14.42 7.64 3.08
N GLY A 454 -14.01 7.81 4.35
CA GLY A 454 -12.98 7.00 4.99
C GLY A 454 -11.55 7.37 4.60
N ASP A 455 -10.59 6.58 5.08
CA ASP A 455 -9.13 6.76 4.86
C ASP A 455 -8.54 5.75 3.85
N GLY A 456 -9.39 4.94 3.23
CA GLY A 456 -9.00 3.90 2.28
C GLY A 456 -8.53 2.58 2.88
N SER A 457 -8.45 2.45 4.20
CA SER A 457 -8.02 1.21 4.90
C SER A 457 -8.88 -0.03 4.58
N HIS A 458 -10.09 0.17 4.05
CA HIS A 458 -11.01 -0.91 3.68
C HIS A 458 -11.05 -1.23 2.18
N TYR A 459 -10.33 -0.47 1.34
CA TYR A 459 -10.39 -0.63 -0.13
C TYR A 459 -10.12 -2.06 -0.57
N PHE A 460 -9.10 -2.72 -0.03
CA PHE A 460 -8.80 -4.10 -0.40
C PHE A 460 -9.97 -5.05 -0.13
N TYR A 461 -10.53 -5.03 1.08
CA TYR A 461 -11.63 -5.92 1.45
C TYR A 461 -12.89 -5.67 0.61
N ASP A 462 -13.21 -4.39 0.38
CA ASP A 462 -14.38 -3.99 -0.40
C ASP A 462 -14.27 -4.43 -1.86
N LEU A 463 -13.06 -4.31 -2.44
CA LEU A 463 -12.77 -4.73 -3.81
C LEU A 463 -12.69 -6.26 -3.94
N MET A 464 -12.05 -6.95 -2.99
CA MET A 464 -11.90 -8.42 -3.00
C MET A 464 -13.25 -9.13 -3.04
N ALA A 465 -14.22 -8.67 -2.26
CA ALA A 465 -15.56 -9.24 -2.25
C ALA A 465 -16.21 -9.24 -3.64
N GLN A 466 -15.86 -8.27 -4.51
CA GLN A 466 -16.36 -8.17 -5.87
C GLN A 466 -15.55 -9.02 -6.84
N PHE A 467 -14.21 -9.02 -6.74
CA PHE A 467 -13.36 -9.85 -7.60
C PHE A 467 -13.67 -11.34 -7.47
N TYR A 468 -13.99 -11.84 -6.27
CA TYR A 468 -14.39 -13.24 -6.10
C TYR A 468 -15.71 -13.60 -6.81
N GLN A 469 -16.61 -12.63 -7.09
CA GLN A 469 -17.83 -12.91 -7.85
C GLN A 469 -17.57 -13.09 -9.35
N VAL A 470 -16.61 -12.34 -9.90
CA VAL A 470 -16.27 -12.37 -11.33
C VAL A 470 -15.09 -13.31 -11.65
N GLY A 471 -14.33 -13.72 -10.65
CA GLY A 471 -13.09 -14.51 -10.74
C GLY A 471 -11.88 -13.63 -10.42
N ALA A 472 -10.99 -14.10 -9.53
CA ALA A 472 -9.84 -13.33 -9.06
C ALA A 472 -8.84 -13.00 -10.19
N TYR A 473 -8.85 -13.77 -11.29
CA TYR A 473 -8.06 -13.49 -12.48
C TYR A 473 -8.38 -12.13 -13.13
N SER A 474 -9.59 -11.57 -12.91
CA SER A 474 -9.95 -10.23 -13.41
C SER A 474 -9.07 -9.12 -12.85
N ILE A 475 -8.44 -9.33 -11.68
CA ILE A 475 -7.45 -8.40 -11.10
C ILE A 475 -6.29 -8.17 -12.07
N ALA A 476 -5.90 -9.19 -12.83
CA ALA A 476 -4.80 -9.13 -13.81
C ALA A 476 -5.03 -8.12 -14.93
N ASN A 477 -6.28 -7.72 -15.18
CA ASN A 477 -6.66 -6.74 -16.19
C ASN A 477 -7.34 -5.51 -15.57
N THR A 478 -6.95 -5.14 -14.36
CA THR A 478 -7.45 -3.94 -13.67
C THR A 478 -6.52 -2.75 -13.94
N TYR A 479 -7.10 -1.68 -14.47
CA TYR A 479 -6.43 -0.40 -14.64
C TYR A 479 -6.69 0.50 -13.42
N MET A 480 -5.71 1.32 -13.05
CA MET A 480 -5.83 2.22 -11.90
C MET A 480 -5.48 3.65 -12.28
N LEU A 481 -6.40 4.57 -12.00
CA LEU A 481 -6.22 6.01 -12.18
C LEU A 481 -6.27 6.72 -10.83
N SER A 482 -5.25 7.52 -10.51
CA SER A 482 -5.29 8.47 -9.39
C SER A 482 -5.39 9.89 -9.95
N THR A 483 -6.32 10.69 -9.44
CA THR A 483 -6.73 11.95 -10.07
C THR A 483 -6.27 13.18 -9.29
N TYR A 484 -6.11 13.03 -7.98
CA TYR A 484 -5.46 14.01 -7.11
C TYR A 484 -4.56 13.33 -6.07
N TYR A 485 -3.66 14.10 -5.47
CA TYR A 485 -2.80 13.59 -4.39
C TYR A 485 -3.48 13.79 -3.05
N ASN A 486 -3.42 12.77 -2.20
CA ASN A 486 -3.72 12.89 -0.78
C ASN A 486 -2.87 11.83 -0.08
N ILE A 487 -2.16 12.20 0.98
CA ILE A 487 -1.21 11.30 1.66
C ILE A 487 -1.90 10.00 2.10
N GLY A 488 -3.09 10.10 2.69
CA GLY A 488 -3.89 8.96 3.12
C GLY A 488 -4.30 8.08 1.93
N MET A 489 -4.81 8.69 0.87
CA MET A 489 -5.21 7.97 -0.35
C MET A 489 -4.03 7.28 -1.03
N GLN A 490 -2.86 7.91 -1.14
CA GLN A 490 -1.67 7.29 -1.74
C GLN A 490 -1.16 6.11 -0.93
N LYS A 491 -1.19 6.22 0.41
CA LYS A 491 -0.90 5.09 1.29
C LYS A 491 -1.89 3.94 1.04
N ALA A 492 -3.18 4.22 0.98
CA ALA A 492 -4.21 3.22 0.72
C ALA A 492 -4.07 2.58 -0.68
N ILE A 493 -3.73 3.35 -1.72
CA ILE A 493 -3.42 2.84 -3.07
C ILE A 493 -2.22 1.89 -3.01
N SER A 494 -1.14 2.29 -2.34
CA SER A 494 0.07 1.47 -2.20
C SER A 494 -0.21 0.16 -1.46
N GLU A 495 -0.95 0.23 -0.36
CA GLU A 495 -1.37 -0.94 0.42
C GLU A 495 -2.25 -1.87 -0.42
N LEU A 496 -3.27 -1.33 -1.09
CA LEU A 496 -4.12 -2.10 -1.99
C LEU A 496 -3.31 -2.80 -3.07
N ARG A 497 -2.39 -2.09 -3.73
CA ARG A 497 -1.52 -2.67 -4.77
C ARG A 497 -0.65 -3.80 -4.21
N SER A 498 -0.05 -3.60 -3.03
CA SER A 498 0.74 -4.63 -2.37
C SER A 498 -0.10 -5.87 -2.03
N GLU A 499 -1.34 -5.68 -1.59
CA GLU A 499 -2.23 -6.77 -1.20
C GLU A 499 -2.79 -7.51 -2.44
N LEU A 500 -3.18 -6.79 -3.50
CA LEU A 500 -3.50 -7.37 -4.80
C LEU A 500 -2.33 -8.18 -5.38
N LYS A 501 -1.10 -7.68 -5.18
CA LYS A 501 0.13 -8.39 -5.57
C LYS A 501 0.26 -9.74 -4.90
N VAL A 502 0.00 -9.78 -3.60
CA VAL A 502 0.04 -10.99 -2.78
C VAL A 502 -1.05 -11.98 -3.19
N VAL A 503 -2.28 -11.53 -3.44
CA VAL A 503 -3.39 -12.40 -3.85
C VAL A 503 -3.10 -13.15 -5.16
N LEU A 504 -2.50 -12.47 -6.14
CA LEU A 504 -2.14 -13.09 -7.42
C LEU A 504 -0.89 -13.99 -7.32
N ALA A 505 0.04 -13.68 -6.41
CA ALA A 505 1.32 -14.37 -6.28
C ALA A 505 1.31 -15.57 -5.31
N LEU A 506 0.42 -15.60 -4.31
CA LEU A 506 0.36 -16.63 -3.26
C LEU A 506 -0.86 -17.54 -3.42
N GLY A 507 -1.14 -17.99 -4.64
CA GLY A 507 -2.21 -18.95 -4.92
C GLY A 507 -1.88 -20.38 -4.47
N GLU A 508 -2.90 -21.14 -4.07
CA GLU A 508 -2.81 -22.60 -3.92
C GLU A 508 -2.81 -23.25 -5.31
N TYR A 509 -1.62 -23.44 -5.89
CA TYR A 509 -1.46 -24.10 -7.18
C TYR A 509 -1.60 -25.62 -7.06
N TYR A 510 -1.75 -26.31 -8.20
CA TYR A 510 -2.01 -27.76 -8.29
C TYR A 510 -1.13 -28.61 -7.37
N ASP A 511 0.18 -28.41 -7.39
CA ASP A 511 1.10 -29.20 -6.56
C ASP A 511 0.81 -29.02 -5.07
N HIS A 512 0.55 -27.78 -4.62
CA HIS A 512 0.19 -27.47 -3.22
C HIS A 512 -1.13 -28.16 -2.83
N ALA A 513 -2.16 -28.06 -3.68
CA ALA A 513 -3.45 -28.70 -3.45
C ALA A 513 -3.33 -30.23 -3.40
N ARG A 514 -2.65 -30.84 -4.38
CA ARG A 514 -2.44 -32.29 -4.49
C ARG A 514 -1.69 -32.82 -3.28
N PHE A 515 -0.52 -32.26 -2.98
CA PHE A 515 0.25 -32.65 -1.81
C PHE A 515 -0.54 -32.36 -0.53
N GLY A 516 -1.43 -31.35 -0.52
CA GLY A 516 -2.16 -30.95 0.68
C GLY A 516 -3.16 -32.03 1.04
N ILE A 517 -3.85 -32.54 0.03
CA ILE A 517 -4.76 -33.66 0.14
C ILE A 517 -3.99 -34.91 0.58
N ALA A 518 -2.87 -35.23 -0.07
CA ALA A 518 -2.06 -36.40 0.26
C ALA A 518 -1.52 -36.36 1.71
N HIS A 519 -0.91 -35.25 2.12
CA HIS A 519 -0.34 -35.09 3.47
C HIS A 519 -1.42 -35.07 4.55
N THR A 520 -2.61 -34.51 4.27
CA THR A 520 -3.73 -34.55 5.21
C THR A 520 -4.27 -35.97 5.36
N TYR A 521 -4.36 -36.74 4.26
CA TYR A 521 -4.68 -38.17 4.31
C TYR A 521 -3.68 -38.92 5.20
N HIS A 522 -2.38 -38.76 4.95
CA HIS A 522 -1.33 -39.39 5.74
C HIS A 522 -1.34 -38.96 7.20
N SER A 523 -1.72 -37.71 7.51
CA SER A 523 -1.89 -37.24 8.88
C SER A 523 -3.00 -38.00 9.62
N LEU A 524 -4.13 -38.25 8.96
CA LEU A 524 -5.21 -39.07 9.53
C LEU A 524 -4.76 -40.51 9.74
N VAL A 525 -4.12 -41.13 8.74
CA VAL A 525 -3.64 -42.52 8.80
C VAL A 525 -2.57 -42.70 9.88
N ASN A 526 -1.70 -41.70 10.09
CA ASN A 526 -0.68 -41.70 11.15
C ASN A 526 -1.21 -41.26 12.53
N HIS A 527 -2.54 -41.27 12.72
CA HIS A 527 -3.19 -41.01 14.01
C HIS A 527 -2.92 -39.62 14.61
N HIS A 528 -2.60 -38.62 13.78
CA HIS A 528 -2.44 -37.24 14.25
C HIS A 528 -3.77 -36.71 14.80
N ARG A 529 -3.69 -35.88 15.85
CA ARG A 529 -4.86 -35.43 16.60
C ARG A 529 -5.28 -34.03 16.17
N TYR A 530 -6.58 -33.78 16.09
CA TYR A 530 -7.13 -32.50 15.64
C TYR A 530 -7.76 -31.72 16.80
N LEU A 531 -7.44 -30.43 16.91
CA LEU A 531 -8.00 -29.54 17.94
C LEU A 531 -9.52 -29.42 17.78
N ARG A 532 -10.27 -29.43 18.87
CA ARG A 532 -11.71 -29.19 18.87
C ARG A 532 -12.02 -27.72 18.56
N HIS A 533 -13.02 -27.49 17.71
CA HIS A 533 -13.45 -26.13 17.37
C HIS A 533 -13.99 -25.34 18.57
N ASP A 534 -14.78 -26.00 19.41
CA ASP A 534 -15.34 -25.45 20.64
C ASP A 534 -14.40 -25.76 21.80
N ASN A 535 -14.05 -24.72 22.57
CA ASN A 535 -13.17 -24.83 23.73
C ASN A 535 -13.90 -24.74 25.07
N SER A 536 -15.22 -24.62 25.10
CA SER A 536 -16.02 -24.49 26.32
C SER A 536 -15.80 -25.62 27.34
N GLN A 537 -15.42 -26.81 26.88
CA GLN A 537 -15.20 -27.98 27.74
C GLN A 537 -13.86 -27.96 28.47
N TYR A 538 -12.89 -27.17 27.98
CA TYR A 538 -11.52 -27.16 28.52
C TYR A 538 -11.00 -25.74 28.79
N SER A 539 -11.78 -24.68 28.54
CA SER A 539 -11.37 -23.28 28.67
C SER A 539 -10.93 -22.86 30.07
N ASP A 540 -11.32 -23.62 31.08
CA ASP A 540 -11.04 -23.35 32.49
C ASP A 540 -9.84 -24.14 33.03
N LEU A 541 -9.11 -24.87 32.16
CA LEU A 541 -7.92 -25.60 32.57
C LEU A 541 -6.82 -24.64 33.07
N PRO A 542 -6.14 -24.96 34.20
CA PRO A 542 -5.12 -24.09 34.80
C PRO A 542 -3.98 -23.71 33.85
N ILE A 543 -3.65 -24.58 32.88
CA ILE A 543 -2.58 -24.30 31.90
C ILE A 543 -2.78 -22.99 31.13
N PHE A 544 -4.02 -22.53 30.94
CA PHE A 544 -4.29 -21.29 30.20
C PHE A 544 -3.94 -20.01 30.94
N ASP A 545 -3.64 -20.12 32.23
CA ASP A 545 -3.11 -19.03 33.04
C ASP A 545 -1.56 -19.05 33.09
N MET A 546 -0.91 -20.05 32.47
CA MET A 546 0.54 -20.03 32.25
C MET A 546 0.90 -19.09 31.08
N PRO A 547 1.98 -18.29 31.21
CA PRO A 547 2.52 -17.51 30.09
C PRO A 547 3.01 -18.40 28.95
N VAL A 548 2.84 -17.94 27.71
CA VAL A 548 3.36 -18.60 26.50
C VAL A 548 4.49 -17.77 25.90
N PHE A 549 5.67 -18.35 25.80
CA PHE A 549 6.81 -17.78 25.10
C PHE A 549 6.82 -18.31 23.66
N ILE A 550 6.53 -17.42 22.71
CA ILE A 550 6.55 -17.71 21.28
C ILE A 550 7.92 -17.30 20.73
N ILE A 551 8.71 -18.28 20.31
CA ILE A 551 10.10 -18.09 19.90
C ILE A 551 10.21 -18.16 18.38
N GLY A 552 10.32 -17.00 17.72
CA GLY A 552 10.77 -16.86 16.34
C GLY A 552 12.30 -16.99 16.21
N ASN A 553 12.84 -16.74 15.02
CA ASN A 553 14.29 -16.85 14.74
C ASN A 553 14.91 -15.57 14.17
N GLY A 554 14.31 -14.42 14.49
CA GLY A 554 14.87 -13.11 14.19
C GLY A 554 16.16 -12.85 14.96
N PRO A 555 17.07 -12.00 14.43
CA PRO A 555 18.32 -11.63 15.09
C PRO A 555 18.19 -11.24 16.56
N SER A 556 17.09 -10.61 16.98
CA SER A 556 16.91 -10.17 18.37
C SER A 556 16.85 -11.32 19.38
N LEU A 557 16.63 -12.57 18.92
CA LEU A 557 16.63 -13.77 19.77
C LEU A 557 17.98 -13.97 20.49
N ASP A 558 19.09 -13.59 19.87
CA ASP A 558 20.44 -13.83 20.41
C ASP A 558 20.65 -13.17 21.78
N ASN A 559 19.93 -12.09 22.07
CA ASN A 559 19.97 -11.37 23.35
C ASN A 559 18.98 -11.92 24.40
N SER A 560 18.18 -12.94 24.06
CA SER A 560 17.04 -13.39 24.87
C SER A 560 17.23 -14.76 25.52
N PHE A 561 18.25 -15.54 25.13
CA PHE A 561 18.40 -16.94 25.56
C PHE A 561 18.50 -17.11 27.08
N GLU A 562 19.24 -16.24 27.78
CA GLU A 562 19.41 -16.35 29.24
C GLU A 562 18.08 -16.13 29.98
N TYR A 563 17.26 -15.17 29.53
CA TYR A 563 15.93 -14.95 30.10
C TYR A 563 14.96 -16.09 29.80
N ILE A 564 15.04 -16.68 28.61
CA ILE A 564 14.24 -17.86 28.27
C ILE A 564 14.60 -19.05 29.17
N LYS A 565 15.89 -19.23 29.49
CA LYS A 565 16.36 -20.26 30.44
C LYS A 565 15.86 -19.98 31.85
N GLU A 566 15.97 -18.74 32.32
CA GLU A 566 15.55 -18.32 33.67
C GLU A 566 14.09 -18.67 33.94
N TYR A 567 13.20 -18.39 32.97
CA TYR A 567 11.77 -18.61 33.11
C TYR A 567 11.27 -19.97 32.60
N ARG A 568 12.16 -20.85 32.12
CA ARG A 568 11.79 -22.04 31.35
C ARG A 568 10.76 -22.93 32.04
N ASP A 569 10.86 -23.09 33.36
CA ASP A 569 9.96 -23.97 34.11
C ASP A 569 8.61 -23.34 34.45
N GLN A 570 8.47 -22.02 34.30
CA GLN A 570 7.27 -21.25 34.66
C GLN A 570 6.35 -20.94 33.46
N VAL A 571 6.79 -21.26 32.24
CA VAL A 571 6.13 -20.85 30.98
C VAL A 571 5.97 -22.02 30.02
N ILE A 572 5.05 -21.91 29.06
CA ILE A 572 5.01 -22.79 27.88
C ILE A 572 5.95 -22.19 26.82
N VAL A 573 6.97 -22.92 26.40
CA VAL A 573 7.89 -22.50 25.34
C VAL A 573 7.50 -23.16 24.02
N ILE A 574 7.22 -22.34 23.00
CA ILE A 574 6.88 -22.79 21.65
C ILE A 574 7.93 -22.29 20.66
N SER A 575 8.65 -23.24 20.04
CA SER A 575 9.65 -22.95 19.02
C SER A 575 9.02 -22.85 17.63
N CYS A 576 9.20 -21.73 16.93
CA CYS A 576 8.67 -21.53 15.58
C CYS A 576 9.74 -21.79 14.50
N GLY A 577 9.55 -22.83 13.68
CA GLY A 577 10.40 -23.08 12.52
C GLY A 577 11.87 -23.24 12.86
N THR A 578 12.74 -22.54 12.14
CA THR A 578 14.20 -22.62 12.30
C THR A 578 14.73 -22.17 13.68
N ALA A 579 13.90 -21.59 14.56
CA ALA A 579 14.25 -21.31 15.95
C ALA A 579 14.64 -22.56 16.74
N LEU A 580 14.15 -23.74 16.33
CA LEU A 580 14.38 -25.00 17.04
C LEU A 580 15.87 -25.32 17.19
N ARG A 581 16.65 -25.08 16.13
CA ARG A 581 18.10 -25.30 16.16
C ARG A 581 18.81 -24.30 17.06
N SER A 582 18.37 -23.05 17.08
CA SER A 582 18.93 -22.00 17.93
C SER A 582 18.69 -22.32 19.41
N LEU A 583 17.49 -22.81 19.76
CA LEU A 583 17.18 -23.29 21.11
C LEU A 583 17.99 -24.53 21.50
N TYR A 584 18.11 -25.52 20.60
CA TYR A 584 18.92 -26.72 20.83
C TYR A 584 20.39 -26.38 21.13
N LYS A 585 21.00 -25.46 20.36
CA LYS A 585 22.39 -25.01 20.58
C LYS A 585 22.59 -24.26 21.90
N ASN A 586 21.51 -23.78 22.51
CA ASN A 586 21.52 -23.05 23.77
C ASN A 586 20.94 -23.88 24.92
N ASP A 587 20.86 -25.20 24.78
CA ASP A 587 20.38 -26.13 25.82
C ASP A 587 18.94 -25.85 26.31
N ILE A 588 18.09 -25.27 25.44
CA ILE A 588 16.69 -25.01 25.74
C ILE A 588 15.82 -26.01 24.97
N ARG A 589 15.11 -26.87 25.70
CA ARG A 589 14.09 -27.75 25.10
C ARG A 589 12.72 -27.06 25.10
N PRO A 590 12.07 -26.80 23.95
CA PRO A 590 10.71 -26.28 23.94
C PRO A 590 9.69 -27.34 24.38
N ASP A 591 8.51 -26.92 24.83
CA ASP A 591 7.40 -27.85 25.08
C ASP A 591 6.74 -28.26 23.77
N PHE A 592 6.59 -27.26 22.89
CA PHE A 592 6.07 -27.45 21.54
C PHE A 592 7.06 -26.93 20.50
N HIS A 593 7.17 -27.62 19.39
CA HIS A 593 7.72 -27.07 18.17
C HIS A 593 6.59 -26.89 17.16
N ALA A 594 6.65 -25.83 16.35
CA ALA A 594 5.65 -25.57 15.34
C ALA A 594 6.27 -25.49 13.95
N GLU A 595 5.54 -26.03 12.98
CA GLU A 595 5.83 -25.92 11.55
C GLU A 595 4.54 -25.67 10.77
N ILE A 596 4.64 -25.01 9.62
CA ILE A 596 3.50 -24.77 8.72
C ILE A 596 3.80 -25.19 7.29
N GLU A 597 5.08 -25.28 6.94
CA GLU A 597 5.54 -25.54 5.59
C GLU A 597 5.23 -26.98 5.20
N GLN A 598 4.64 -27.13 4.02
CA GLN A 598 4.16 -28.41 3.52
C GLN A 598 5.26 -29.25 2.89
N ASN A 599 6.29 -28.60 2.34
CA ASN A 599 7.33 -29.30 1.62
C ASN A 599 8.25 -30.08 2.54
N ARG A 600 8.84 -31.14 1.96
CA ARG A 600 9.81 -32.01 2.63
C ARG A 600 11.09 -31.29 3.04
N ALA A 601 11.38 -30.11 2.49
CA ALA A 601 12.55 -29.32 2.89
C ALA A 601 12.61 -29.07 4.40
N THR A 602 11.47 -28.93 5.08
CA THR A 602 11.40 -28.76 6.55
C THR A 602 12.07 -29.92 7.28
N TYR A 603 11.88 -31.16 6.80
CA TYR A 603 12.59 -32.34 7.32
C TYR A 603 14.11 -32.17 7.19
N ASP A 604 14.60 -31.73 6.04
CA ASP A 604 16.05 -31.55 5.81
C ASP A 604 16.64 -30.44 6.72
N TRP A 605 15.88 -29.39 7.03
CA TRP A 605 16.32 -28.33 7.97
C TRP A 605 16.35 -28.83 9.42
N ILE A 606 15.33 -29.56 9.86
CA ILE A 606 15.23 -30.05 11.25
C ILE A 606 16.25 -31.13 11.53
N THR A 607 16.50 -32.03 10.57
CA THR A 607 17.50 -33.12 10.69
C THR A 607 18.94 -32.64 10.73
N GLN A 608 19.21 -31.34 10.57
CA GLN A 608 20.48 -30.73 10.96
C GLN A 608 20.73 -30.79 12.49
N ILE A 609 19.70 -31.12 13.27
CA ILE A 609 19.79 -31.52 14.67
C ILE A 609 19.91 -33.05 14.68
N ASP A 610 21.15 -33.55 14.77
CA ASP A 610 21.45 -34.98 14.88
C ASP A 610 21.24 -35.50 16.32
N ASP A 611 20.02 -35.27 16.84
CA ASP A 611 19.58 -35.74 18.16
C ASP A 611 18.11 -36.18 18.11
N PRO A 612 17.85 -37.44 17.71
CA PRO A 612 16.50 -37.98 17.66
C PRO A 612 15.82 -38.05 19.03
N VAL A 613 16.59 -38.16 20.12
CA VAL A 613 16.06 -38.24 21.49
C VAL A 613 15.48 -36.88 21.89
N TYR A 614 16.20 -35.80 21.58
CA TYR A 614 15.71 -34.42 21.75
C TYR A 614 14.42 -34.17 20.98
N LEU A 615 14.38 -34.53 19.68
CA LEU A 615 13.20 -34.34 18.84
C LEU A 615 11.99 -35.15 19.34
N LYS A 616 12.21 -36.40 19.78
CA LYS A 616 11.18 -37.28 20.34
C LYS A 616 10.71 -36.89 21.75
N ALA A 617 11.32 -35.87 22.36
CA ALA A 617 10.85 -35.28 23.60
C ALA A 617 9.91 -34.08 23.39
N ILE A 618 9.70 -33.64 22.15
CA ILE A 618 8.94 -32.42 21.80
C ILE A 618 7.67 -32.80 21.06
N THR A 619 6.56 -32.10 21.35
CA THR A 619 5.30 -32.24 20.62
C THR A 619 5.22 -31.24 19.46
N LEU A 620 4.78 -31.69 18.28
CA LEU A 620 4.65 -30.85 17.10
C LEU A 620 3.24 -30.21 17.03
N LEU A 621 3.20 -28.90 16.85
CA LEU A 621 2.01 -28.14 16.47
C LEU A 621 2.08 -27.82 14.97
N SER A 622 1.03 -28.11 14.22
CA SER A 622 1.00 -27.79 12.79
C SER A 622 -0.43 -27.63 12.26
N VAL A 623 -0.54 -27.41 10.95
CA VAL A 623 -1.78 -27.52 10.18
C VAL A 623 -1.80 -28.80 9.35
N ASN A 624 -2.96 -29.12 8.78
CA ASN A 624 -3.25 -30.38 8.09
C ASN A 624 -2.30 -30.73 6.91
N GLY A 625 -1.60 -29.76 6.32
CA GLY A 625 -0.68 -29.98 5.19
C GLY A 625 0.75 -30.44 5.57
N ILE A 626 1.05 -30.71 6.84
CA ILE A 626 2.41 -31.07 7.27
C ILE A 626 2.96 -32.33 6.58
N HIS A 627 4.22 -32.29 6.15
CA HIS A 627 4.86 -33.44 5.55
C HIS A 627 4.99 -34.62 6.55
N PRO A 628 4.66 -35.87 6.14
CA PRO A 628 4.76 -37.04 7.02
C PRO A 628 6.16 -37.27 7.62
N ASP A 629 7.24 -37.16 6.82
CA ASP A 629 8.61 -37.27 7.32
C ASP A 629 8.91 -36.27 8.46
N THR A 630 8.48 -35.01 8.30
CA THR A 630 8.68 -33.97 9.31
C THR A 630 7.91 -34.31 10.59
N ALA A 631 6.64 -34.70 10.46
CA ALA A 631 5.81 -35.08 11.60
C ALA A 631 6.39 -36.28 12.36
N ALA A 632 6.96 -37.25 11.65
CA ALA A 632 7.55 -38.45 12.23
C ALA A 632 8.79 -38.18 13.11
N LEU A 633 9.40 -37.00 13.04
CA LEU A 633 10.54 -36.63 13.90
C LEU A 633 10.15 -36.41 15.36
N PHE A 634 8.90 -36.00 15.62
CA PHE A 634 8.45 -35.54 16.93
C PHE A 634 7.72 -36.62 17.73
N LYS A 635 7.46 -36.34 19.01
CA LYS A 635 6.77 -37.26 19.94
C LYS A 635 5.36 -37.60 19.46
N GLU A 636 4.58 -36.55 19.19
CA GLU A 636 3.20 -36.61 18.69
C GLU A 636 2.91 -35.33 17.90
N THR A 637 1.90 -35.37 17.02
CA THR A 637 1.54 -34.25 16.14
C THR A 637 0.11 -33.81 16.39
N LEU A 638 -0.06 -32.51 16.60
CA LEU A 638 -1.30 -31.86 16.95
C LEU A 638 -1.68 -30.82 15.88
N LEU A 639 -2.85 -30.98 15.29
CA LEU A 639 -3.24 -30.28 14.06
C LEU A 639 -4.46 -29.39 14.25
N CYS A 640 -4.43 -28.25 13.55
CA CYS A 640 -5.64 -27.52 13.15
C CYS A 640 -5.79 -27.60 11.62
N PHE A 641 -6.96 -27.21 11.12
CA PHE A 641 -7.10 -26.90 9.71
C PHE A 641 -6.64 -25.47 9.40
N LYS A 642 -6.09 -25.25 8.21
CA LYS A 642 -5.77 -23.92 7.69
C LYS A 642 -6.87 -23.47 6.73
N ASP A 643 -7.52 -22.34 7.02
CA ASP A 643 -8.60 -21.84 6.16
C ASP A 643 -8.08 -21.48 4.77
N GLY A 644 -8.93 -21.73 3.77
CA GLY A 644 -8.66 -21.35 2.37
C GLY A 644 -7.93 -22.38 1.54
N GLU A 645 -7.58 -23.55 2.08
CA GLU A 645 -6.91 -24.63 1.34
C GLU A 645 -7.89 -25.72 0.86
N ALA A 646 -7.61 -26.30 -0.30
CA ALA A 646 -8.34 -27.41 -0.89
C ALA A 646 -8.36 -28.63 0.05
N SER A 647 -7.22 -28.93 0.66
CA SER A 647 -7.08 -30.01 1.65
C SER A 647 -7.97 -29.79 2.88
N THR A 648 -8.09 -28.56 3.36
CA THR A 648 -9.03 -28.18 4.42
C THR A 648 -10.48 -28.36 3.97
N TYR A 649 -10.82 -27.89 2.77
CA TYR A 649 -12.16 -28.06 2.22
C TYR A 649 -12.56 -29.54 2.18
N VAL A 650 -11.67 -30.41 1.68
CA VAL A 650 -11.90 -31.86 1.59
C VAL A 650 -12.08 -32.49 2.97
N PHE A 651 -11.06 -32.39 3.82
CA PHE A 651 -11.02 -33.18 5.05
C PHE A 651 -11.82 -32.56 6.19
N ASN A 652 -11.83 -31.24 6.35
CA ASN A 652 -12.64 -30.60 7.40
C ASN A 652 -14.13 -30.80 7.14
N ASN A 653 -14.59 -30.64 5.89
CA ASN A 653 -16.01 -30.91 5.56
C ASN A 653 -16.34 -32.39 5.66
N GLY A 654 -15.43 -33.27 5.21
CA GLY A 654 -15.56 -34.72 5.33
C GLY A 654 -15.72 -35.18 6.79
N LEU A 655 -14.92 -34.62 7.69
CA LEU A 655 -14.99 -34.84 9.14
C LEU A 655 -16.25 -34.23 9.77
N LYS A 656 -16.64 -33.00 9.39
CA LYS A 656 -17.88 -32.35 9.86
C LYS A 656 -19.12 -33.16 9.52
N LYS A 657 -19.21 -33.72 8.31
CA LYS A 657 -20.29 -34.63 7.89
C LYS A 657 -20.41 -35.88 8.79
N ARG A 658 -19.35 -36.20 9.53
CA ARG A 658 -19.23 -37.36 10.45
C ARG A 658 -19.23 -36.95 11.93
N GLY A 659 -19.63 -35.71 12.23
CA GLY A 659 -19.77 -35.21 13.60
C GLY A 659 -18.47 -34.70 14.24
N ILE A 660 -17.34 -34.72 13.53
CA ILE A 660 -16.06 -34.19 14.02
C ILE A 660 -15.94 -32.72 13.61
N LYS A 661 -15.98 -31.83 14.59
CA LYS A 661 -15.83 -30.37 14.39
C LYS A 661 -14.46 -29.92 14.83
N ALA A 662 -13.48 -30.05 13.94
CA ALA A 662 -12.11 -29.59 14.18
C ALA A 662 -11.98 -28.07 14.04
N ALA A 663 -11.02 -27.49 14.76
CA ALA A 663 -10.69 -26.08 14.66
C ALA A 663 -10.04 -25.76 13.31
N SER A 664 -10.31 -24.55 12.82
CA SER A 664 -9.74 -23.99 11.60
C SER A 664 -9.20 -22.60 11.89
N LEU A 665 -8.07 -22.25 11.30
CA LEU A 665 -7.31 -21.04 11.58
C LEU A 665 -7.30 -20.11 10.37
N SER A 666 -7.77 -18.88 10.55
CA SER A 666 -7.87 -17.87 9.48
C SER A 666 -6.64 -16.96 9.37
N TYR A 667 -5.76 -16.94 10.39
CA TYR A 667 -4.62 -16.02 10.51
C TYR A 667 -3.29 -16.75 10.71
N ALA A 668 -3.19 -18.01 10.29
CA ALA A 668 -2.05 -18.87 10.58
C ALA A 668 -0.83 -18.65 9.65
N TYR A 669 -0.88 -17.74 8.68
CA TYR A 669 0.13 -17.54 7.63
C TYR A 669 0.60 -16.07 7.61
N PRO A 670 1.66 -15.70 6.86
CA PRO A 670 2.57 -16.53 6.08
C PRO A 670 3.70 -17.19 6.89
N THR A 671 3.89 -16.82 8.17
CA THR A 671 5.00 -17.34 8.99
C THR A 671 4.54 -18.33 10.05
N VAL A 672 5.47 -19.15 10.55
CA VAL A 672 5.20 -20.07 11.67
C VAL A 672 4.79 -19.31 12.95
N THR A 673 5.30 -18.08 13.16
CA THR A 673 4.88 -17.25 14.30
C THR A 673 3.41 -16.82 14.20
N ASN A 674 2.88 -16.60 12.99
CA ASN A 674 1.43 -16.40 12.78
C ASN A 674 0.64 -17.64 13.18
N LEU A 675 1.08 -18.82 12.75
CA LEU A 675 0.47 -20.10 13.13
C LEU A 675 0.41 -20.24 14.65
N VAL A 676 1.53 -20.11 15.34
CA VAL A 676 1.59 -20.34 16.79
C VAL A 676 0.69 -19.38 17.55
N LEU A 677 0.74 -18.08 17.25
CA LEU A 677 -0.13 -17.12 17.93
C LEU A 677 -1.60 -17.42 17.65
N ASN A 678 -1.99 -17.65 16.40
CA ASN A 678 -3.39 -17.92 16.08
C ASN A 678 -3.89 -19.24 16.69
N TYR A 679 -3.07 -20.29 16.67
CA TYR A 679 -3.39 -21.61 17.23
C TYR A 679 -3.58 -21.51 18.75
N THR A 680 -2.65 -20.90 19.47
CA THR A 680 -2.70 -20.80 20.94
C THR A 680 -3.81 -19.86 21.42
N LEU A 681 -4.11 -18.78 20.68
CA LEU A 681 -5.32 -17.99 20.87
C LEU A 681 -6.58 -18.84 20.70
N LYS A 682 -6.63 -19.69 19.66
CA LYS A 682 -7.77 -20.58 19.42
C LYS A 682 -7.94 -21.62 20.55
N MET A 683 -6.85 -22.12 21.13
CA MET A 683 -6.89 -23.04 22.27
C MET A 683 -7.51 -22.38 23.51
N GLY A 684 -6.98 -21.24 23.96
CA GLY A 684 -7.41 -20.67 25.25
C GLY A 684 -6.40 -19.74 25.95
N PHE A 685 -5.14 -19.73 25.51
CA PHE A 685 -4.09 -18.93 26.15
C PHE A 685 -4.37 -17.42 26.07
N LYS A 686 -3.95 -16.69 27.11
CA LYS A 686 -4.28 -15.28 27.31
C LYS A 686 -3.05 -14.38 27.43
N LEU A 687 -1.90 -14.94 27.79
CA LEU A 687 -0.68 -14.18 28.09
C LEU A 687 0.49 -14.69 27.24
N PHE A 688 1.06 -13.80 26.43
CA PHE A 688 2.05 -14.15 25.41
C PHE A 688 3.27 -13.22 25.48
N TYR A 689 4.45 -13.78 25.23
CA TYR A 689 5.71 -13.05 25.07
C TYR A 689 6.35 -13.47 23.75
N LEU A 690 6.67 -12.49 22.90
CA LEU A 690 7.22 -12.70 21.56
C LEU A 690 8.73 -12.46 21.57
N PHE A 691 9.53 -13.49 21.27
CA PHE A 691 10.99 -13.41 21.17
C PHE A 691 11.44 -13.77 19.76
N GLY A 692 12.36 -13.01 19.17
CA GLY A 692 12.83 -13.25 17.81
C GLY A 692 11.73 -13.15 16.74
N VAL A 693 10.64 -12.43 17.01
CA VAL A 693 9.54 -12.16 16.06
C VAL A 693 9.77 -10.78 15.43
N ASP A 694 10.92 -10.63 14.79
CA ASP A 694 11.40 -9.30 14.38
C ASP A 694 10.60 -8.73 13.20
N LEU A 695 10.19 -9.58 12.25
CA LEU A 695 9.45 -9.22 11.03
C LEU A 695 10.00 -7.97 10.32
N GLY A 696 11.30 -7.76 10.42
CA GLY A 696 12.02 -6.58 9.98
C GLY A 696 13.50 -6.73 10.29
N PHE A 697 14.29 -5.79 9.80
CA PHE A 697 15.74 -5.77 9.93
C PHE A 697 16.21 -4.36 10.29
N ILE A 698 17.13 -4.32 11.26
CA ILE A 698 17.84 -3.11 11.68
C ILE A 698 18.90 -2.74 10.65
N ASP A 699 19.65 -3.75 10.21
CA ASP A 699 20.58 -3.72 9.09
C ASP A 699 20.10 -4.77 8.09
N ILE A 700 19.93 -4.36 6.84
CA ILE A 700 19.56 -5.22 5.70
C ILE A 700 20.60 -6.32 5.40
N ASN A 701 21.66 -6.44 6.19
CA ASN A 701 22.60 -7.56 6.15
C ASN A 701 22.42 -8.54 7.34
N GLN A 702 21.44 -8.34 8.23
CA GLN A 702 21.17 -9.20 9.39
C GLN A 702 19.68 -9.59 9.45
N HIS A 703 19.31 -10.73 8.87
CA HIS A 703 17.91 -11.16 8.73
C HIS A 703 17.50 -12.38 9.60
N HIS A 704 18.46 -13.10 10.19
CA HIS A 704 18.23 -14.24 11.09
C HIS A 704 19.25 -14.24 12.24
N SER A 705 18.97 -14.95 13.35
CA SER A 705 19.94 -15.21 14.42
C SER A 705 21.27 -15.80 13.87
N GLN A 706 22.41 -15.40 14.48
CA GLN A 706 23.73 -15.91 14.10
C GLN A 706 23.87 -17.43 14.31
N HIS A 707 22.99 -18.03 15.10
CA HIS A 707 22.99 -19.46 15.39
C HIS A 707 22.10 -20.29 14.44
N SER A 708 21.35 -19.63 13.56
CA SER A 708 20.48 -20.26 12.57
C SER A 708 21.26 -21.00 11.47
N SER A 709 20.57 -21.88 10.74
CA SER A 709 21.15 -22.65 9.64
C SER A 709 21.41 -21.83 8.35
N TYR A 710 21.08 -20.54 8.35
CA TYR A 710 21.33 -19.62 7.23
C TYR A 710 22.72 -18.99 7.23
N TYR A 711 23.49 -19.19 8.31
CA TYR A 711 24.88 -18.75 8.45
C TYR A 711 25.84 -19.95 8.44
N LYS A 712 26.95 -19.82 7.70
CA LYS A 712 28.03 -20.81 7.70
C LYS A 712 28.84 -20.72 9.00
N ALA A 713 29.66 -21.73 9.28
CA ALA A 713 30.50 -21.79 10.49
C ALA A 713 31.52 -20.63 10.59
N ASP A 714 31.77 -19.90 9.50
CA ASP A 714 32.64 -18.73 9.43
C ASP A 714 31.89 -17.37 9.57
N GLY A 715 30.57 -17.40 9.81
CA GLY A 715 29.74 -16.20 9.94
C GLY A 715 29.33 -15.55 8.62
N SER A 716 29.74 -16.09 7.47
CA SER A 716 29.32 -15.59 6.16
C SER A 716 27.90 -16.04 5.80
N GLN A 717 27.13 -15.14 5.16
CA GLN A 717 25.78 -15.43 4.70
C GLN A 717 25.80 -16.53 3.62
N ALA A 718 24.85 -17.47 3.66
CA ALA A 718 24.67 -18.44 2.59
C ALA A 718 24.24 -17.79 1.24
N TYR A 719 23.75 -16.55 1.27
CA TYR A 719 23.21 -15.83 0.10
C TYR A 719 23.22 -14.30 0.29
N ASN A 720 23.53 -13.51 -0.76
CA ASN A 720 23.56 -12.04 -0.73
C ASN A 720 22.15 -11.43 -0.90
N TYR A 721 21.56 -10.95 0.20
CA TYR A 721 20.17 -10.52 0.29
C TYR A 721 19.88 -9.14 -0.34
N LEU A 722 20.77 -8.16 -0.14
CA LEU A 722 20.63 -6.78 -0.62
C LEU A 722 20.46 -6.71 -2.14
N ALA A 723 21.28 -7.48 -2.87
CA ALA A 723 21.27 -7.51 -4.33
C ALA A 723 20.00 -8.16 -4.93
N ARG A 724 19.22 -8.93 -4.15
CA ARG A 724 18.05 -9.67 -4.66
C ARG A 724 16.70 -9.06 -4.26
N HIS A 725 16.62 -8.34 -3.14
CA HIS A 725 15.36 -7.92 -2.51
C HIS A 725 15.15 -6.41 -2.35
N GLY A 726 16.15 -5.56 -2.67
CA GLY A 726 16.04 -4.10 -2.54
C GLY A 726 16.04 -3.62 -1.08
N GLY A 727 16.09 -2.29 -0.88
CA GLY A 727 16.34 -1.61 0.42
C GLY A 727 15.32 -1.82 1.55
N GLY A 728 14.26 -2.59 1.34
CA GLY A 728 13.15 -2.76 2.29
C GLY A 728 12.22 -1.55 2.38
N VAL A 729 11.02 -1.75 2.95
CA VAL A 729 10.03 -0.69 3.23
C VAL A 729 10.25 -0.19 4.66
N PRO A 730 10.36 1.13 4.91
CA PRO A 730 10.50 1.65 6.27
C PRO A 730 9.24 1.38 7.10
N ALA A 731 9.42 0.95 8.34
CA ALA A 731 8.35 0.66 9.29
C ALA A 731 8.75 1.13 10.71
N THR A 732 7.77 1.39 11.57
CA THR A 732 8.03 1.75 12.97
C THR A 732 8.59 0.54 13.73
N GLY A 733 9.68 0.74 14.48
CA GLY A 733 10.27 -0.30 15.31
C GLY A 733 9.56 -0.49 16.65
N ASN A 734 9.72 -1.65 17.27
CA ASN A 734 9.18 -1.96 18.59
C ASN A 734 9.88 -1.15 19.70
N PHE A 735 11.21 -1.07 19.63
CA PHE A 735 12.04 -0.25 20.53
C PHE A 735 12.70 0.96 19.84
N ARG A 736 12.57 1.06 18.51
CA ARG A 736 13.29 2.02 17.66
C ARG A 736 12.30 2.90 16.90
N SER A 737 12.72 4.11 16.53
CA SER A 737 11.90 5.03 15.72
C SER A 737 11.58 4.44 14.34
N MET A 738 12.54 3.75 13.72
CA MET A 738 12.41 3.15 12.39
C MET A 738 13.23 1.86 12.27
N VAL A 739 12.69 0.90 11.51
CA VAL A 739 13.34 -0.32 11.00
C VAL A 739 12.93 -0.52 9.55
N TYR A 740 13.55 -1.46 8.83
CA TYR A 740 13.11 -1.83 7.48
C TYR A 740 12.40 -3.19 7.50
N THR A 741 11.43 -3.38 6.61
CA THR A 741 10.70 -4.63 6.44
C THR A 741 10.54 -4.99 4.96
N LYS A 742 9.86 -6.10 4.66
CA LYS A 742 9.53 -6.53 3.30
C LYS A 742 8.03 -6.85 3.19
N PRO A 743 7.45 -6.87 1.98
CA PRO A 743 6.02 -7.07 1.80
C PRO A 743 5.44 -8.29 2.53
N GLU A 744 6.13 -9.44 2.50
CA GLU A 744 5.63 -10.66 3.14
C GLU A 744 5.67 -10.58 4.67
N PHE A 745 6.64 -9.85 5.24
CA PHE A 745 6.72 -9.60 6.67
C PHE A 745 5.68 -8.57 7.12
N ASP A 746 5.36 -7.58 6.29
CA ASP A 746 4.28 -6.64 6.61
C ASP A 746 2.91 -7.33 6.62
N VAL A 747 2.65 -8.24 5.67
CA VAL A 747 1.46 -9.10 5.69
C VAL A 747 1.43 -9.96 6.96
N SER A 748 2.57 -10.55 7.34
CA SER A 748 2.69 -11.30 8.60
C SER A 748 2.35 -10.46 9.82
N ARG A 749 2.90 -9.24 9.92
CA ARG A 749 2.61 -8.28 10.98
C ARG A 749 1.12 -7.97 11.03
N LYS A 750 0.50 -7.57 9.91
CA LYS A 750 -0.94 -7.28 9.81
C LYS A 750 -1.81 -8.46 10.27
N LEU A 751 -1.46 -9.70 9.91
CA LEU A 751 -2.22 -10.89 10.31
C LEU A 751 -2.06 -11.23 11.81
N LEU A 752 -0.89 -10.96 12.42
CA LEU A 752 -0.74 -11.02 13.88
C LEU A 752 -1.66 -10.01 14.57
N GLU A 753 -1.67 -8.76 14.09
CA GLU A 753 -2.52 -7.68 14.62
C GLU A 753 -4.00 -8.04 14.53
N GLN A 754 -4.43 -8.62 13.40
CA GLN A 754 -5.80 -9.10 13.22
C GLN A 754 -6.14 -10.27 14.14
N ALA A 755 -5.23 -11.24 14.32
CA ALA A 755 -5.45 -12.36 15.23
C ALA A 755 -5.64 -11.89 16.68
N ILE A 756 -4.84 -10.91 17.11
CA ILE A 756 -4.94 -10.30 18.45
C ILE A 756 -6.27 -9.55 18.58
N SER A 757 -6.58 -8.66 17.63
CA SER A 757 -7.80 -7.84 17.62
C SER A 757 -9.08 -8.70 17.63
N LYS A 758 -9.06 -9.82 16.89
CA LYS A 758 -10.21 -10.72 16.77
C LYS A 758 -10.21 -11.90 17.74
N ALA A 759 -9.36 -11.88 18.77
CA ALA A 759 -9.31 -12.95 19.78
C ALA A 759 -10.63 -13.14 20.55
N GLY A 760 -11.53 -12.15 20.55
CA GLY A 760 -12.85 -12.23 21.17
C GLY A 760 -12.83 -12.22 22.70
N ARG A 761 -11.64 -12.06 23.31
CA ARG A 761 -11.41 -11.94 24.75
C ARG A 761 -10.22 -11.03 25.03
N LYS A 762 -10.07 -10.59 26.29
CA LYS A 762 -8.88 -9.86 26.71
C LYS A 762 -7.66 -10.79 26.65
N VAL A 763 -6.64 -10.37 25.93
CA VAL A 763 -5.34 -11.03 25.81
C VAL A 763 -4.24 -10.00 26.05
N GLU A 764 -3.14 -10.45 26.64
CA GLU A 764 -1.95 -9.66 26.89
C GLU A 764 -0.81 -10.24 26.04
N VAL A 765 -0.27 -9.42 25.14
CA VAL A 765 0.81 -9.82 24.25
C VAL A 765 1.95 -8.83 24.43
N TYR A 766 3.09 -9.32 24.90
CA TYR A 766 4.29 -8.52 25.08
C TYR A 766 5.26 -8.80 23.94
N ASN A 767 5.70 -7.75 23.24
CA ASN A 767 6.70 -7.87 22.20
C ASN A 767 8.09 -7.59 22.77
N CYS A 768 8.88 -8.65 22.91
CA CYS A 768 10.25 -8.61 23.41
C CYS A 768 11.30 -8.56 22.30
N SER A 769 10.86 -8.48 21.04
CA SER A 769 11.73 -8.53 19.87
C SER A 769 12.14 -7.12 19.42
N ASP A 770 13.40 -6.94 19.03
CA ASP A 770 13.93 -5.67 18.48
C ASP A 770 13.71 -5.61 16.96
N GLY A 771 12.43 -5.59 16.57
CA GLY A 771 11.98 -5.59 15.18
C GLY A 771 10.87 -4.57 14.92
N VAL A 772 9.95 -4.87 14.01
CA VAL A 772 8.78 -4.00 13.75
C VAL A 772 7.83 -3.96 14.95
N LYS A 773 7.19 -2.81 15.13
CA LYS A 773 6.08 -2.65 16.08
C LYS A 773 4.86 -3.42 15.57
N ILE A 774 4.25 -4.20 16.46
CA ILE A 774 3.03 -4.98 16.17
C ILE A 774 1.89 -4.37 16.98
N ALA A 775 0.85 -3.86 16.32
CA ALA A 775 -0.33 -3.31 16.99
C ALA A 775 -1.05 -4.37 17.83
N GLY A 776 -1.56 -3.97 18.99
CA GLY A 776 -2.14 -4.89 19.98
C GLY A 776 -1.11 -5.58 20.89
N THR A 777 0.18 -5.27 20.75
CA THR A 777 1.23 -5.72 21.67
C THR A 777 1.79 -4.57 22.53
N VAL A 778 2.38 -4.92 23.67
CA VAL A 778 3.12 -3.98 24.55
C VAL A 778 4.61 -4.25 24.39
N SER A 779 5.38 -3.22 24.02
CA SER A 779 6.85 -3.31 23.95
C SER A 779 7.42 -3.56 25.34
N LEU A 780 8.18 -4.64 25.51
CA LEU A 780 8.75 -5.01 26.81
C LEU A 780 10.13 -5.64 26.61
N TYR A 781 11.17 -5.03 27.14
CA TYR A 781 12.50 -5.63 27.13
C TYR A 781 12.53 -6.94 27.96
N PRO A 782 13.26 -7.98 27.51
CA PRO A 782 13.37 -9.25 28.23
C PRO A 782 13.73 -9.12 29.72
N GLU A 783 14.63 -8.19 30.07
CA GLU A 783 15.05 -7.93 31.46
C GLU A 783 13.94 -7.36 32.37
N ASN A 784 12.86 -6.84 31.79
CA ASN A 784 11.73 -6.28 32.53
C ASN A 784 10.59 -7.29 32.72
N ILE A 785 10.76 -8.54 32.29
CA ILE A 785 9.78 -9.59 32.52
C ILE A 785 9.74 -9.90 34.01
N LEU A 786 8.53 -9.89 34.58
CA LEU A 786 8.25 -10.29 35.94
C LEU A 786 7.06 -11.25 35.92
N LEU A 787 7.34 -12.53 36.15
CA LEU A 787 6.30 -13.56 36.25
C LEU A 787 5.95 -13.79 37.72
N SER A 788 4.66 -13.84 38.01
CA SER A 788 4.16 -14.28 39.32
C SER A 788 4.34 -15.78 39.47
N GLN A 789 4.80 -16.25 40.63
CA GLN A 789 4.84 -17.68 40.92
C GLN A 789 3.42 -18.25 40.89
N ASN A 790 3.23 -19.30 40.09
CA ASN A 790 1.99 -20.03 39.97
C ASN A 790 2.22 -21.50 40.38
N ASP A 791 1.34 -22.04 41.24
CA ASP A 791 1.40 -23.43 41.72
C ASP A 791 0.84 -24.44 40.69
N ILE A 792 0.97 -24.12 39.39
CA ILE A 792 0.42 -24.95 38.32
C ILE A 792 1.40 -26.09 38.03
N ASP A 793 0.95 -27.34 38.21
CA ASP A 793 1.67 -28.50 37.73
C ASP A 793 1.58 -28.57 36.20
N LYS A 794 2.62 -28.05 35.56
CA LYS A 794 2.75 -28.01 34.10
C LYS A 794 2.54 -29.36 33.44
N ASN A 795 3.08 -30.46 33.99
CA ASN A 795 3.01 -31.77 33.33
C ASN A 795 1.59 -32.35 33.39
N THR A 796 0.94 -32.20 34.55
CA THR A 796 -0.44 -32.66 34.74
C THR A 796 -1.40 -31.84 33.87
N SER A 797 -1.34 -30.51 33.93
CA SER A 797 -2.23 -29.65 33.13
C SER A 797 -1.96 -29.74 31.63
N TYR A 798 -0.73 -30.04 31.20
CA TYR A 798 -0.40 -30.35 29.82
C TYR A 798 -1.12 -31.60 29.33
N THR A 799 -1.09 -32.67 30.13
CA THR A 799 -1.74 -33.95 29.78
C THR A 799 -3.26 -33.77 29.68
N GLU A 800 -3.87 -33.07 30.64
CA GLU A 800 -5.30 -32.75 30.64
C GLU A 800 -5.71 -31.92 29.42
N LEU A 801 -4.89 -30.92 29.04
CA LEU A 801 -5.12 -30.13 27.83
C LEU A 801 -5.16 -31.02 26.60
N LEU A 802 -4.16 -31.90 26.44
CA LEU A 802 -4.11 -32.78 25.28
C LEU A 802 -5.32 -33.71 25.23
N GLU A 803 -5.72 -34.32 26.34
CA GLU A 803 -6.87 -35.24 26.40
C GLU A 803 -8.20 -34.55 26.08
N GLN A 804 -8.43 -33.35 26.59
CA GLN A 804 -9.71 -32.66 26.46
C GLN A 804 -9.82 -31.82 25.18
N ALA A 805 -8.74 -31.12 24.80
CA ALA A 805 -8.78 -30.16 23.70
C ALA A 805 -8.77 -30.81 22.31
N TYR A 806 -8.32 -32.05 22.20
CA TYR A 806 -8.17 -32.74 20.93
C TYR A 806 -9.16 -33.88 20.79
N TYR A 807 -9.61 -34.14 19.56
CA TYR A 807 -10.36 -35.37 19.28
C TYR A 807 -9.47 -36.61 19.52
N PRO A 808 -10.07 -37.74 19.90
CA PRO A 808 -9.42 -39.04 19.79
C PRO A 808 -9.12 -39.37 18.32
N GLU A 809 -8.51 -40.53 18.09
CA GLU A 809 -8.13 -41.00 16.76
C GLU A 809 -9.31 -40.98 15.75
N VAL A 810 -9.04 -40.42 14.56
CA VAL A 810 -10.02 -40.29 13.46
C VAL A 810 -9.55 -40.94 12.16
N SER A 811 -8.52 -41.80 12.22
CA SER A 811 -7.83 -42.43 11.08
C SER A 811 -8.77 -43.14 10.08
N HIS A 812 -9.75 -43.89 10.60
CA HIS A 812 -10.74 -44.64 9.80
C HIS A 812 -11.53 -43.78 8.80
N PHE A 813 -11.63 -42.46 8.99
CA PHE A 813 -12.32 -41.58 8.07
C PHE A 813 -11.49 -41.19 6.85
N ALA A 814 -10.18 -41.43 6.84
CA ALA A 814 -9.29 -41.01 5.75
C ALA A 814 -9.73 -41.56 4.39
N ASP A 815 -9.87 -42.88 4.30
CA ASP A 815 -10.33 -43.56 3.07
C ASP A 815 -11.77 -43.17 2.73
N GLU A 816 -12.66 -43.09 3.72
CA GLU A 816 -14.05 -42.75 3.46
C GLU A 816 -14.27 -41.32 2.97
N ILE A 817 -13.37 -40.39 3.31
CA ILE A 817 -13.39 -39.01 2.82
C ILE A 817 -12.80 -38.97 1.41
N LEU A 818 -11.64 -39.58 1.18
CA LEU A 818 -10.99 -39.55 -0.12
C LEU A 818 -11.79 -40.30 -1.19
N ASN A 819 -12.38 -41.45 -0.87
CA ASN A 819 -13.19 -42.25 -1.78
C ASN A 819 -14.51 -41.58 -2.20
N GLN A 820 -14.86 -40.41 -1.63
CA GLN A 820 -15.96 -39.58 -2.15
C GLN A 820 -15.62 -39.03 -3.54
N PHE A 821 -14.35 -38.72 -3.77
CA PHE A 821 -13.84 -38.30 -5.07
C PHE A 821 -13.70 -39.51 -5.99
N LYS A 822 -14.39 -39.49 -7.11
CA LYS A 822 -14.46 -40.60 -8.06
C LYS A 822 -13.50 -40.37 -9.21
N PRO A 823 -12.48 -41.24 -9.41
CA PRO A 823 -11.54 -41.12 -10.54
C PRO A 823 -12.25 -41.02 -11.89
N GLU A 824 -13.32 -41.79 -12.09
CA GLU A 824 -14.14 -41.75 -13.30
C GLU A 824 -14.79 -40.38 -13.55
N VAL A 825 -15.32 -39.73 -12.51
CA VAL A 825 -15.92 -38.38 -12.64
C VAL A 825 -14.85 -37.32 -12.90
N PHE A 826 -13.68 -37.46 -12.25
CA PHE A 826 -12.54 -36.58 -12.50
C PHE A 826 -12.06 -36.69 -13.96
N SER A 827 -11.85 -37.90 -14.48
CA SER A 827 -11.42 -38.11 -15.87
C SER A 827 -12.46 -37.66 -16.90
N GLU A 828 -13.76 -37.83 -16.62
CA GLU A 828 -14.83 -37.25 -17.45
C GLU A 828 -14.69 -35.73 -17.55
N THR A 829 -14.50 -35.06 -16.41
CA THR A 829 -14.31 -33.60 -16.37
C THR A 829 -13.03 -33.16 -17.07
N MET A 830 -11.91 -33.86 -16.88
CA MET A 830 -10.64 -33.53 -17.54
C MET A 830 -10.75 -33.71 -19.06
N SER A 831 -11.43 -34.76 -19.53
CA SER A 831 -11.70 -34.98 -20.96
C SER A 831 -12.55 -33.87 -21.57
N GLU A 832 -13.59 -33.41 -20.86
CA GLU A 832 -14.42 -32.28 -21.28
C GLU A 832 -13.60 -30.97 -21.33
N TRP A 833 -12.73 -30.74 -20.35
CA TRP A 833 -11.89 -29.54 -20.31
C TRP A 833 -10.85 -29.54 -21.45
N GLN A 834 -10.22 -30.68 -21.73
CA GLN A 834 -9.30 -30.82 -22.87
C GLN A 834 -10.03 -30.62 -24.20
N SER A 835 -11.24 -31.16 -24.35
CA SER A 835 -12.09 -30.97 -25.52
C SER A 835 -12.45 -29.49 -25.71
N LEU A 836 -12.78 -28.78 -24.63
CA LEU A 836 -13.06 -27.34 -24.66
C LEU A 836 -11.86 -26.54 -25.21
N LEU A 837 -10.64 -27.01 -24.96
CA LEU A 837 -9.39 -26.36 -25.35
C LEU A 837 -8.78 -26.90 -26.65
N SER A 838 -9.46 -27.80 -27.37
CA SER A 838 -8.83 -28.55 -28.48
C SER A 838 -8.50 -27.69 -29.70
N GLU A 839 -9.28 -26.66 -29.95
CA GLU A 839 -9.11 -25.76 -31.09
C GLU A 839 -8.40 -24.46 -30.67
N ASP A 840 -7.55 -23.96 -31.55
CA ASP A 840 -6.93 -22.65 -31.39
C ASP A 840 -7.96 -21.54 -31.69
N VAL A 841 -7.85 -20.42 -30.99
CA VAL A 841 -8.74 -19.27 -31.23
C VAL A 841 -8.21 -18.43 -32.38
N THR A 842 -9.11 -17.77 -33.10
CA THR A 842 -8.76 -16.96 -34.27
C THR A 842 -8.87 -15.45 -34.05
N ASN A 843 -9.54 -15.03 -32.97
CA ASN A 843 -9.81 -13.64 -32.67
C ASN A 843 -10.03 -13.40 -31.16
N GLN A 844 -10.10 -12.12 -30.78
CA GLN A 844 -10.30 -11.71 -29.38
C GLN A 844 -11.62 -12.23 -28.77
N GLU A 845 -12.71 -12.28 -29.53
CA GLU A 845 -14.02 -12.68 -29.01
C GLU A 845 -14.02 -14.17 -28.65
N GLU A 846 -13.47 -15.02 -29.53
CA GLU A 846 -13.25 -16.44 -29.26
C GLU A 846 -12.32 -16.66 -28.06
N ALA A 847 -11.23 -15.90 -27.96
CA ALA A 847 -10.31 -15.96 -26.82
C ALA A 847 -11.03 -15.68 -25.49
N LYS A 848 -11.83 -14.61 -25.42
CA LYS A 848 -12.61 -14.24 -24.23
C LYS A 848 -13.71 -15.27 -23.92
N ALA A 849 -14.40 -15.78 -24.95
CA ALA A 849 -15.42 -16.81 -24.80
C ALA A 849 -14.84 -18.12 -24.24
N LEU A 850 -13.66 -18.52 -24.72
CA LEU A 850 -12.95 -19.71 -24.24
C LEU A 850 -12.57 -19.59 -22.77
N ILE A 851 -12.02 -18.45 -22.33
CA ILE A 851 -11.69 -18.20 -20.91
C ILE A 851 -12.96 -18.29 -20.05
N ALA A 852 -14.05 -17.66 -20.47
CA ALA A 852 -15.32 -17.69 -19.75
C ALA A 852 -15.91 -19.11 -19.66
N ALA A 853 -15.80 -19.89 -20.74
CA ALA A 853 -16.26 -21.29 -20.77
C ALA A 853 -15.49 -22.17 -19.78
N GLN A 854 -14.15 -22.02 -19.72
CA GLN A 854 -13.33 -22.75 -18.75
C GLN A 854 -13.70 -22.40 -17.31
N TRP A 855 -13.91 -21.12 -17.01
CA TRP A 855 -14.33 -20.68 -15.67
C TRP A 855 -15.73 -21.20 -15.31
N ASN A 856 -16.64 -21.24 -16.27
CA ASN A 856 -17.98 -21.80 -16.06
C ASN A 856 -17.94 -23.32 -15.81
N LEU A 857 -17.09 -24.07 -16.53
CA LEU A 857 -16.86 -25.49 -16.28
C LEU A 857 -16.39 -25.70 -14.83
N LEU A 858 -15.34 -24.99 -14.40
CA LEU A 858 -14.84 -25.08 -13.03
C LEU A 858 -15.89 -24.77 -11.96
N LYS A 859 -16.69 -23.71 -12.14
CA LYS A 859 -17.79 -23.38 -11.20
C LYS A 859 -18.86 -24.48 -11.13
N GLN A 860 -19.21 -25.08 -12.27
CA GLN A 860 -20.16 -26.20 -12.29
C GLN A 860 -19.60 -27.44 -11.58
N ARG A 861 -18.29 -27.65 -11.59
CA ARG A 861 -17.62 -28.75 -10.89
C ARG A 861 -17.41 -28.48 -9.40
N ALA A 862 -17.29 -27.21 -9.00
CA ALA A 862 -17.14 -26.81 -7.60
C ALA A 862 -18.30 -27.28 -6.69
N VAL A 863 -19.49 -27.50 -7.24
CA VAL A 863 -20.68 -27.97 -6.51
C VAL A 863 -20.89 -29.49 -6.56
N ARG A 864 -20.02 -30.24 -7.26
CA ARG A 864 -20.06 -31.70 -7.33
C ARG A 864 -19.12 -32.27 -6.26
N ASP A 865 -19.67 -32.69 -5.12
CA ASP A 865 -18.93 -33.29 -4.00
C ASP A 865 -18.08 -34.53 -4.36
N THR A 866 -18.27 -35.12 -5.54
CA THR A 866 -17.53 -36.30 -6.02
C THR A 866 -16.40 -35.99 -7.00
N ASP A 867 -16.20 -34.73 -7.37
CA ASP A 867 -15.23 -34.31 -8.39
C ASP A 867 -14.06 -33.53 -7.75
N ALA A 868 -12.83 -34.01 -7.95
CA ALA A 868 -11.63 -33.41 -7.37
C ALA A 868 -11.12 -32.21 -8.19
N THR A 869 -11.64 -31.99 -9.40
CA THR A 869 -11.09 -31.03 -10.38
C THR A 869 -10.97 -29.62 -9.80
N PHE A 870 -12.04 -29.12 -9.17
CA PHE A 870 -12.03 -27.77 -8.63
C PHE A 870 -10.99 -27.62 -7.50
N CYS A 871 -10.90 -28.61 -6.60
CA CYS A 871 -9.94 -28.61 -5.51
C CYS A 871 -8.48 -28.59 -6.01
N LEU A 872 -8.19 -29.34 -7.08
CA LEU A 872 -6.83 -29.48 -7.61
C LEU A 872 -6.41 -28.31 -8.50
N PHE A 873 -7.30 -27.81 -9.36
CA PHE A 873 -6.90 -26.89 -10.44
C PHE A 873 -7.29 -25.43 -10.20
N HIS A 874 -8.10 -25.10 -9.19
CA HIS A 874 -8.64 -23.74 -9.04
C HIS A 874 -7.56 -22.63 -9.03
N GLY A 875 -6.49 -22.77 -8.24
CA GLY A 875 -5.44 -21.74 -8.19
C GLY A 875 -4.66 -21.63 -9.50
N SER A 876 -4.25 -22.75 -10.08
CA SER A 876 -3.51 -22.77 -11.35
C SER A 876 -4.36 -22.30 -12.53
N ALA A 877 -5.65 -22.62 -12.54
CA ALA A 877 -6.58 -22.13 -13.55
C ALA A 877 -6.84 -20.62 -13.41
N ASN A 878 -6.90 -20.06 -12.20
CA ASN A 878 -6.97 -18.61 -12.01
C ASN A 878 -5.69 -17.92 -12.54
N TYR A 879 -4.52 -18.48 -12.26
CA TYR A 879 -3.26 -17.95 -12.79
C TYR A 879 -3.24 -17.97 -14.32
N MET A 880 -3.60 -19.10 -14.92
CA MET A 880 -3.65 -19.26 -16.38
C MET A 880 -4.72 -18.38 -17.02
N ALA A 881 -5.90 -18.25 -16.41
CA ALA A 881 -6.91 -17.30 -16.83
C ALA A 881 -6.39 -15.86 -16.76
N GLY A 882 -5.59 -15.51 -15.75
CA GLY A 882 -4.96 -14.19 -15.64
C GLY A 882 -4.03 -13.88 -16.82
N ILE A 883 -3.16 -14.83 -17.19
CA ILE A 883 -2.29 -14.72 -18.38
C ILE A 883 -3.12 -14.64 -19.66
N LEU A 884 -4.05 -15.58 -19.86
CA LEU A 884 -4.87 -15.65 -21.07
C LEU A 884 -5.74 -14.40 -21.22
N THR A 885 -6.35 -13.88 -20.16
CA THR A 885 -7.11 -12.63 -20.19
C THR A 885 -6.21 -11.46 -20.58
N LYS A 886 -4.97 -11.39 -20.07
CA LYS A 886 -4.03 -10.33 -20.43
C LYS A 886 -3.66 -10.38 -21.91
N LEU A 887 -3.41 -11.58 -22.44
CA LEU A 887 -3.13 -11.76 -23.87
C LEU A 887 -4.36 -11.43 -24.71
N ALA A 888 -5.53 -11.98 -24.37
CA ALA A 888 -6.78 -11.76 -25.07
C ALA A 888 -7.18 -10.28 -25.16
N ALA A 889 -6.97 -9.51 -24.08
CA ALA A 889 -7.29 -8.08 -24.05
C ALA A 889 -6.54 -7.25 -25.11
N ASN A 890 -5.41 -7.75 -25.59
CA ASN A 890 -4.54 -7.07 -26.54
C ASN A 890 -4.55 -7.69 -27.93
N ILE A 891 -5.43 -8.65 -28.22
CA ILE A 891 -5.56 -9.21 -29.58
C ILE A 891 -6.33 -8.22 -30.47
N ASN A 892 -5.67 -7.66 -31.49
CA ASN A 892 -6.29 -6.87 -32.56
C ASN A 892 -5.48 -6.98 -33.88
N GLU A 893 -5.97 -6.36 -34.97
CA GLU A 893 -5.32 -6.43 -36.30
C GLU A 893 -3.88 -5.88 -36.30
N GLU A 894 -3.57 -4.92 -35.45
CA GLU A 894 -2.24 -4.27 -35.34
C GLU A 894 -1.27 -5.08 -34.47
N THR A 895 -1.77 -6.09 -33.75
CA THR A 895 -1.02 -6.84 -32.72
C THR A 895 -1.16 -8.37 -32.88
N PRO A 896 -0.86 -8.93 -34.07
CA PRO A 896 -1.07 -10.35 -34.36
C PRO A 896 -0.27 -11.29 -33.45
N ASP A 897 0.84 -10.82 -32.89
CA ASP A 897 1.69 -11.61 -32.00
C ASP A 897 0.99 -12.00 -30.68
N PHE A 898 0.03 -11.21 -30.19
CA PHE A 898 -0.75 -11.56 -29.00
C PHE A 898 -1.64 -12.78 -29.23
N LEU A 899 -2.21 -12.93 -30.43
CA LEU A 899 -3.02 -14.09 -30.80
C LEU A 899 -2.14 -15.35 -30.89
N ASN A 900 -0.97 -15.22 -31.54
CA ASN A 900 -0.02 -16.32 -31.65
C ASN A 900 0.43 -16.80 -30.26
N THR A 901 0.78 -15.88 -29.38
CA THR A 901 1.21 -16.23 -28.02
C THR A 901 0.07 -16.73 -27.15
N PHE A 902 -1.16 -16.24 -27.33
CA PHE A 902 -2.33 -16.82 -26.68
C PHE A 902 -2.47 -18.31 -27.01
N ASN A 903 -2.39 -18.68 -28.29
CA ASN A 903 -2.49 -20.07 -28.72
C ASN A 903 -1.29 -20.92 -28.25
N GLN A 904 -0.08 -20.35 -28.20
CA GLN A 904 1.08 -21.04 -27.61
C GLN A 904 0.89 -21.31 -26.10
N VAL A 905 0.37 -20.33 -25.36
CA VAL A 905 0.04 -20.51 -23.93
C VAL A 905 -1.06 -21.57 -23.76
N LEU A 906 -2.05 -21.65 -24.66
CA LEU A 906 -3.04 -22.73 -24.65
C LEU A 906 -2.41 -24.12 -24.85
N VAL A 907 -1.35 -24.25 -25.67
CA VAL A 907 -0.62 -25.53 -25.81
C VAL A 907 -0.01 -25.95 -24.46
N HIS A 908 0.69 -25.04 -23.77
CA HIS A 908 1.23 -25.33 -22.44
C HIS A 908 0.13 -25.61 -21.42
N TRP A 909 -1.05 -24.97 -21.54
CA TRP A 909 -2.18 -25.24 -20.66
C TRP A 909 -2.80 -26.62 -20.87
N ARG A 910 -2.98 -27.05 -22.12
CA ARG A 910 -3.45 -28.41 -22.45
C ARG A 910 -2.50 -29.47 -21.89
N ASP A 911 -1.19 -29.28 -22.08
CA ASP A 911 -0.17 -30.17 -21.55
C ASP A 911 -0.16 -30.19 -20.01
N TYR A 912 -0.34 -29.02 -19.38
CA TYR A 912 -0.51 -28.93 -17.92
C TYR A 912 -1.69 -29.75 -17.40
N LEU A 913 -2.86 -29.61 -18.03
CA LEU A 913 -4.07 -30.35 -17.65
C LEU A 913 -3.87 -31.86 -17.81
N GLN A 914 -3.22 -32.29 -18.89
CA GLN A 914 -2.92 -33.69 -19.13
C GLN A 914 -1.98 -34.26 -18.05
N GLN A 915 -0.85 -33.61 -17.81
CA GLN A 915 0.11 -34.06 -16.80
C GLN A 915 -0.50 -34.04 -15.40
N GLY A 916 -1.32 -33.03 -15.08
CA GLY A 916 -2.04 -32.96 -13.81
C GLY A 916 -3.09 -34.06 -13.65
N GLU A 917 -3.76 -34.49 -14.72
CA GLU A 917 -4.64 -35.67 -14.69
C GLU A 917 -3.83 -36.94 -14.39
N GLU A 918 -2.76 -37.18 -15.16
CA GLU A 918 -1.91 -38.36 -15.02
C GLU A 918 -1.28 -38.46 -13.62
N LEU A 919 -0.79 -37.35 -13.07
CA LEU A 919 -0.21 -37.28 -11.73
C LEU A 919 -1.24 -37.55 -10.63
N TYR A 920 -2.50 -37.13 -10.78
CA TYR A 920 -3.51 -37.40 -9.77
C TYR A 920 -3.97 -38.86 -9.84
N LEU A 921 -4.28 -39.38 -11.03
CA LEU A 921 -4.80 -40.74 -11.18
C LEU A 921 -3.80 -41.82 -10.76
N ASN A 922 -2.51 -41.63 -11.07
CA ASN A 922 -1.48 -42.62 -10.79
C ASN A 922 -0.82 -42.42 -9.42
N HIS A 923 -0.80 -41.18 -8.90
CA HIS A 923 0.04 -40.78 -7.79
C HIS A 923 -0.67 -39.87 -6.77
N ALA A 924 -1.99 -39.99 -6.58
CA ALA A 924 -2.81 -39.13 -5.71
C ALA A 924 -2.28 -38.96 -4.27
N LEU A 925 -1.65 -40.01 -3.72
CA LEU A 925 -1.19 -40.07 -2.32
C LEU A 925 0.33 -39.94 -2.18
N GLU A 926 1.06 -39.61 -3.27
CA GLU A 926 2.48 -39.31 -3.17
C GLU A 926 2.71 -38.03 -2.36
N CYS A 927 3.69 -38.09 -1.47
CA CYS A 927 4.13 -36.94 -0.68
C CYS A 927 5.10 -36.08 -1.49
N ASP A 928 5.25 -34.83 -1.06
CA ASP A 928 6.23 -33.94 -1.64
C ASP A 928 7.67 -34.50 -1.52
N ALA A 929 8.48 -34.26 -2.54
CA ALA A 929 9.85 -34.73 -2.63
C ALA A 929 10.87 -33.58 -2.77
N VAL A 930 10.50 -32.35 -2.42
CA VAL A 930 11.45 -31.22 -2.42
C VAL A 930 12.59 -31.50 -1.45
N ASP A 931 13.80 -31.48 -1.99
CA ASP A 931 15.05 -31.72 -1.27
C ASP A 931 15.89 -30.44 -1.28
N VAL A 932 16.39 -30.04 -0.11
CA VAL A 932 17.27 -28.88 0.07
C VAL A 932 18.65 -29.23 0.63
N ASN A 933 19.03 -30.51 0.68
CA ASN A 933 20.35 -30.94 1.18
C ASN A 933 21.54 -30.31 0.43
N TYR A 934 21.32 -29.87 -0.81
CA TYR A 934 22.31 -29.11 -1.58
C TYR A 934 22.70 -27.76 -0.92
N LEU A 935 21.89 -27.22 -0.01
CA LEU A 935 22.22 -26.00 0.74
C LEU A 935 23.23 -26.24 1.86
N PHE A 936 23.33 -27.47 2.37
CA PHE A 936 24.19 -27.85 3.49
C PHE A 936 25.52 -28.49 3.04
N THR A 937 25.63 -28.84 1.75
CA THR A 937 26.84 -29.45 1.20
C THR A 937 27.78 -28.35 0.71
N PRO A 938 29.04 -28.26 1.17
CA PRO A 938 29.99 -27.29 0.63
C PRO A 938 30.20 -27.54 -0.87
N PRO A 939 30.43 -26.48 -1.69
CA PRO A 939 30.68 -26.66 -3.12
C PRO A 939 31.86 -27.60 -3.32
N ALA A 940 31.72 -28.55 -4.25
CA ALA A 940 32.79 -29.49 -4.60
C ALA A 940 34.06 -28.70 -4.97
N ALA A 941 35.18 -29.08 -4.36
CA ALA A 941 36.48 -28.45 -4.54
C ALA A 941 37.03 -28.57 -5.97
#